data_AF-A0AB33ZC00-F1
#
_entry.id   AF-A0AB33ZC00-F1
#
_cell.length_a   1.000
_cell.length_b   1.000
_cell.length_c   1.000
_cell.angle_alpha   90.00
_cell.angle_beta   90.00
_cell.angle_gamma   90.00
#
_symmetry.space_group_name_H-M   'P 1'
#
loop_
_entity.id
_entity.type
_entity.pdbx_description
1 polymer ?
#
loop_
_entity_poly.entity_id
_entity_poly.type
_entity_poly.pdbx_seq_one_letter_code
_entity_poly.pdbx_strand_id
1 'polypeptide(L)'
;MFEQFLVYSPVIIIVLYLILKSCLFRFSIFIDEQISSGKIKKISHLLFLFIVSYIYWISNQYKILFVQLDKKELDLVALYSLILTIWASYGVYIGFLQFMVGYNNKENGAYLGYQKMDFLTKRNAWYHLTNSWEFFCSLLVTIIIPILFKINPNTNINYQYIWQAIIGFLLILFIFLLKFSLKVAQITIFINKKTDVGLKEVIESDIKNRYNKYLDSLVKKKFHSKAIESYFKQVKIELSNIENKKDKFLFLNIIYLNVDKFGLIDKLEKFEGEDITNYKYFIEKKYDLISKIDFEGDELLSFVSSIYQVDTYIFDKLIKKSSSWIESEHSFKTIPLSNTKSIYGVEVNNKIKEPMSYKYKINNIHIYMFKKLSELSKNSATFSQLVDLIQDNISQKYIDNLFWEIKGIKDPDRLFQINKSISNSNLEISRENFKKIKRIVIYYSSNLYEIDIDSKNDMIDFSLSSNILRISFYFSEKEKCFVKRNRVRDYYDEYKEEVWKILFNKYKVTNNFSDVYLPNLREPEFRLDSLGNIHISDYYNKLGYSKICFDYLTESLSYEDSKNANNNNLLALVKTMSAKYRAAFALFQLLRPDSKNWDTNVEYYKEILSAVLKPYNNETERREFYMDLVSIISKVKYVNYVKDEVLEKVYETKNVETIDDKFLEDFKSIPTLKLILVQNICSTQKYIFREVKLKESWKNAELMKQYLKGLSITPSIFSHDACNFDTLNSTMRYFLMENMGLLSIYMLGKLTLRSLLMFEQLLHSIREDKSCDFEQKFMVNLFKNNNYSFYGSLLKFFTLKLPEGKGKYYLELVNEKKFKSRFKFSLLSYLKENKFTLDTYLNEIENELNNDDSLMLGIYEKELIRIEIEKIIFQNQLT
;
A
#
# COMPACT_ATOMS: atom_id res chain seq x y z
N MET A 1 -63.02 58.64 4.49
CA MET A 1 -62.73 57.37 5.21
C MET A 1 -62.09 56.32 4.28
N PHE A 2 -62.58 56.12 3.05
CA PHE A 2 -61.90 55.32 2.01
C PHE A 2 -60.57 55.96 1.53
N GLU A 3 -60.49 57.29 1.50
CA GLU A 3 -59.29 58.03 1.10
C GLU A 3 -58.12 57.91 2.10
N GLN A 4 -58.40 57.88 3.41
CA GLN A 4 -57.34 57.67 4.42
C GLN A 4 -56.81 56.23 4.37
N PHE A 5 -57.66 55.24 4.08
CA PHE A 5 -57.24 53.86 3.87
C PHE A 5 -56.37 53.71 2.61
N LEU A 6 -56.68 54.43 1.52
CA LEU A 6 -55.87 54.47 0.30
C LEU A 6 -54.53 55.22 0.47
N VAL A 7 -54.49 56.25 1.33
CA VAL A 7 -53.27 57.02 1.60
C VAL A 7 -52.32 56.28 2.55
N TYR A 8 -52.86 55.58 3.55
CA TYR A 8 -52.04 54.78 4.47
C TYR A 8 -51.80 53.35 3.99
N SER A 9 -52.54 52.81 3.02
CA SER A 9 -52.29 51.46 2.49
C SER A 9 -50.89 51.28 1.89
N PRO A 10 -50.34 52.20 1.07
CA PRO A 10 -48.96 52.11 0.61
C PRO A 10 -47.97 52.21 1.76
N VAL A 11 -48.23 53.09 2.74
CA VAL A 11 -47.35 53.24 3.91
C VAL A 11 -47.43 52.03 4.83
N ILE A 12 -48.59 51.41 4.99
CA ILE A 12 -48.80 50.18 5.77
C ILE A 12 -48.24 48.98 5.02
N ILE A 13 -48.33 48.91 3.69
CA ILE A 13 -47.69 47.87 2.86
C ILE A 13 -46.18 48.07 2.85
N ILE A 14 -45.68 49.31 2.81
CA ILE A 14 -44.26 49.66 2.87
C ILE A 14 -43.73 49.45 4.29
N VAL A 15 -44.51 49.69 5.34
CA VAL A 15 -44.15 49.42 6.74
C VAL A 15 -44.31 47.93 7.05
N LEU A 16 -45.28 47.20 6.49
CA LEU A 16 -45.31 45.74 6.53
C LEU A 16 -44.09 45.19 5.80
N TYR A 17 -43.79 45.70 4.60
CA TYR A 17 -42.65 45.32 3.78
C TYR A 17 -41.33 45.68 4.48
N LEU A 18 -41.24 46.83 5.15
CA LEU A 18 -40.08 47.28 5.91
C LEU A 18 -39.97 46.58 7.26
N ILE A 19 -41.05 46.22 7.95
CA ILE A 19 -41.02 45.39 9.17
C ILE A 19 -40.68 43.94 8.78
N LEU A 20 -41.23 43.42 7.68
CA LEU A 20 -40.84 42.15 7.05
C LEU A 20 -39.38 42.18 6.58
N LYS A 21 -38.84 43.34 6.19
CA LYS A 21 -37.46 43.53 5.71
C LYS A 21 -36.46 43.91 6.81
N SER A 22 -36.91 44.54 7.91
CA SER A 22 -36.05 45.19 8.92
C SER A 22 -36.10 44.54 10.30
N CYS A 23 -37.19 43.85 10.67
CA CYS A 23 -37.20 43.04 11.91
C CYS A 23 -36.58 41.65 11.73
N LEU A 24 -36.20 41.27 10.50
CA LEU A 24 -35.57 39.98 10.24
C LEU A 24 -34.49 40.10 9.16
N PHE A 25 -33.24 40.18 9.62
CA PHE A 25 -32.05 39.79 8.87
C PHE A 25 -32.34 38.45 8.16
N ARG A 26 -32.64 38.48 6.85
CA ARG A 26 -32.91 37.29 6.02
C ARG A 26 -33.92 36.26 6.62
N PHE A 27 -35.06 36.65 7.19
CA PHE A 27 -36.15 35.67 7.35
C PHE A 27 -36.94 35.58 6.06
N SER A 28 -36.45 34.71 5.22
CA SER A 28 -37.26 34.06 4.24
C SER A 28 -38.53 33.48 4.90
N ILE A 29 -39.70 33.91 4.42
CA ILE A 29 -40.98 33.18 4.54
C ILE A 29 -40.87 31.73 3.99
N PHE A 30 -39.71 31.36 3.44
CA PHE A 30 -39.22 29.99 3.29
C PHE A 30 -38.07 29.71 4.28
N ILE A 31 -38.36 29.05 5.40
CA ILE A 31 -37.33 28.25 6.07
C ILE A 31 -36.99 27.08 5.13
N ASP A 32 -36.07 27.29 4.20
CA ASP A 32 -35.62 26.23 3.29
C ASP A 32 -34.18 25.79 3.52
N GLU A 33 -33.31 26.52 4.24
CA GLU A 33 -31.89 26.14 4.16
C GLU A 33 -31.06 25.88 5.41
N GLN A 34 -31.27 26.40 6.62
CA GLN A 34 -30.24 26.16 7.67
C GLN A 34 -30.69 26.00 9.14
N ILE A 35 -31.97 25.77 9.42
CA ILE A 35 -32.45 25.65 10.81
C ILE A 35 -32.77 24.19 11.16
N SER A 36 -32.27 23.69 12.30
CA SER A 36 -32.56 22.35 12.79
C SER A 36 -34.05 22.20 13.17
N SER A 37 -34.64 21.04 12.93
CA SER A 37 -36.08 20.75 13.14
C SER A 37 -36.62 21.21 14.52
N GLY A 38 -35.86 21.00 15.60
CA GLY A 38 -36.25 21.42 16.95
C GLY A 38 -36.31 22.94 17.15
N LYS A 39 -35.51 23.72 16.42
CA LYS A 39 -35.58 25.19 16.45
C LYS A 39 -36.76 25.71 15.63
N ILE A 40 -37.13 25.04 14.55
CA ILE A 40 -38.26 25.40 13.69
C ILE A 40 -39.58 25.31 14.45
N LYS A 41 -39.76 24.27 15.28
CA LYS A 41 -40.93 24.16 16.16
C LYS A 41 -41.05 25.34 17.13
N LYS A 42 -39.94 25.80 17.73
CA LYS A 42 -39.98 27.01 18.59
C LYS A 42 -40.33 28.27 17.80
N ILE A 43 -39.79 28.40 16.59
CA ILE A 43 -40.09 29.53 15.69
C ILE A 43 -41.57 29.53 15.30
N SER A 44 -42.18 28.37 15.04
CA SER A 44 -43.60 28.30 14.67
C SER A 44 -44.52 28.80 15.79
N HIS A 45 -44.23 28.48 17.06
CA HIS A 45 -44.96 29.02 18.21
C HIS A 45 -44.81 30.54 18.33
N LEU A 46 -43.60 31.08 18.12
CA LEU A 46 -43.36 32.53 18.14
C LEU A 46 -44.06 33.24 16.97
N LEU A 47 -44.08 32.64 15.78
CA LEU A 47 -44.79 33.16 14.61
C LEU A 47 -46.29 33.28 14.84
N PHE A 48 -46.91 32.27 15.47
CA PHE A 48 -48.31 32.33 15.88
C PHE A 48 -48.59 33.55 16.77
N LEU A 49 -47.82 33.69 17.85
CA LEU A 49 -47.98 34.78 18.81
C LEU A 49 -47.82 36.15 18.13
N PHE A 50 -46.83 36.28 17.24
CA PHE A 50 -46.58 37.53 16.53
C PHE A 50 -47.74 37.90 15.60
N ILE A 51 -48.24 36.97 14.79
CA ILE A 51 -49.32 37.23 13.82
C ILE A 51 -50.61 37.60 14.55
N VAL A 52 -51.02 36.80 15.54
CA VAL A 52 -52.27 37.06 16.29
C VAL A 52 -52.17 38.37 17.06
N SER A 53 -51.04 38.63 17.73
CA SER A 53 -50.85 39.89 18.48
C SER A 53 -50.85 41.10 17.56
N TYR A 54 -50.28 40.98 16.36
CA TYR A 54 -50.23 42.05 15.38
C TYR A 54 -51.62 42.39 14.83
N ILE A 55 -52.40 41.38 14.41
CA ILE A 55 -53.76 41.60 13.90
C ILE A 55 -54.66 42.16 15.02
N TYR A 56 -54.53 41.63 16.24
CA TYR A 56 -55.23 42.16 17.41
C TYR A 56 -54.88 43.63 17.68
N TRP A 57 -53.58 43.98 17.65
CA TRP A 57 -53.11 45.34 17.89
C TRP A 57 -53.65 46.31 16.85
N ILE A 58 -53.58 45.98 15.55
CA ILE A 58 -54.16 46.82 14.48
C ILE A 58 -55.67 47.00 14.71
N SER A 59 -56.39 45.90 14.95
CA SER A 59 -57.85 45.93 15.07
C SER A 59 -58.28 46.80 16.27
N ASN A 60 -57.55 46.72 17.39
CA ASN A 60 -57.81 47.52 18.58
C ASN A 60 -57.42 49.00 18.42
N GLN A 61 -56.26 49.30 17.84
CA GLN A 61 -55.76 50.69 17.68
C GLN A 61 -56.63 51.51 16.72
N TYR A 62 -57.01 50.91 15.59
CA TYR A 62 -57.82 51.58 14.58
C TYR A 62 -59.33 51.32 14.74
N LYS A 63 -59.73 50.59 15.79
CA LYS A 63 -61.12 50.17 16.05
C LYS A 63 -61.80 49.56 14.82
N ILE A 64 -61.05 48.77 14.06
CA ILE A 64 -61.53 48.13 12.83
C ILE A 64 -62.28 46.86 13.22
N LEU A 65 -63.55 46.79 12.84
CA LEU A 65 -64.40 45.61 13.02
C LEU A 65 -64.86 45.11 11.66
N PHE A 66 -64.24 44.03 11.18
CA PHE A 66 -64.64 43.39 9.91
C PHE A 66 -65.97 42.64 10.01
N VAL A 67 -66.29 42.12 11.20
CA VAL A 67 -67.53 41.41 11.51
C VAL A 67 -68.04 41.91 12.85
N GLN A 68 -69.26 42.44 12.89
CA GLN A 68 -69.90 42.95 14.11
C GLN A 68 -70.67 41.83 14.84
N LEU A 69 -70.22 41.46 16.04
CA LEU A 69 -70.87 40.45 16.89
C LEU A 69 -71.95 41.02 17.83
N ASP A 70 -71.93 42.34 18.08
CA ASP A 70 -72.76 43.04 19.09
C ASP A 70 -74.18 43.43 18.65
N LYS A 71 -74.67 42.97 17.49
CA LYS A 71 -76.05 43.26 17.06
C LYS A 71 -77.03 42.28 17.69
N LYS A 72 -78.18 42.78 18.17
CA LYS A 72 -79.32 41.96 18.65
C LYS A 72 -79.82 40.92 17.62
N GLU A 73 -79.48 41.10 16.35
CA GLU A 73 -79.71 40.17 15.24
C GLU A 73 -78.38 39.57 14.74
N LEU A 74 -77.67 38.83 15.59
CA LEU A 74 -76.49 38.07 15.16
C LEU A 74 -76.94 36.85 14.34
N ASP A 75 -76.77 36.90 13.02
CA ASP A 75 -76.99 35.74 12.16
C ASP A 75 -75.87 34.70 12.33
N LEU A 76 -76.07 33.83 13.31
CA LEU A 76 -75.18 32.71 13.56
C LEU A 76 -75.06 31.76 12.37
N VAL A 77 -76.08 31.66 11.52
CA VAL A 77 -76.05 30.74 10.37
C VAL A 77 -75.02 31.25 9.36
N ALA A 78 -75.06 32.54 9.02
CA ALA A 78 -74.06 33.15 8.14
C ALA A 78 -72.64 33.09 8.74
N LEU A 79 -72.51 33.35 10.05
CA LEU A 79 -71.21 33.35 10.72
C LEU A 79 -70.60 31.95 10.83
N TYR A 80 -71.38 30.94 11.18
CA TYR A 80 -70.90 29.55 11.17
C TYR A 80 -70.67 29.04 9.76
N SER A 81 -71.43 29.50 8.77
CA SER A 81 -71.13 29.21 7.36
C SER A 81 -69.73 29.70 6.98
N LEU A 82 -69.33 30.91 7.41
CA LEU A 82 -67.97 31.42 7.22
C LEU A 82 -66.92 30.54 7.92
N ILE A 83 -67.14 30.20 9.20
CA ILE A 83 -66.20 29.35 9.97
C ILE A 83 -66.07 27.97 9.32
N LEU A 84 -67.18 27.34 8.97
CA LEU A 84 -67.22 26.03 8.31
C LEU A 84 -66.55 26.07 6.95
N THR A 85 -66.67 27.18 6.19
CA THR A 85 -65.96 27.37 4.93
C THR A 85 -64.44 27.42 5.14
N ILE A 86 -63.99 28.16 6.17
CA ILE A 86 -62.56 28.22 6.54
C ILE A 86 -62.07 26.82 6.95
N TRP A 87 -62.81 26.11 7.80
CA TRP A 87 -62.46 24.76 8.24
C TRP A 87 -62.44 23.75 7.07
N ALA A 88 -63.43 23.80 6.18
CA ALA A 88 -63.49 22.96 4.98
C ALA A 88 -62.28 23.20 4.07
N SER A 89 -61.77 24.43 4.00
CA SER A 89 -60.55 24.76 3.27
C SER A 89 -59.34 23.98 3.82
N TYR A 90 -59.22 23.82 5.15
CA TYR A 90 -58.19 22.97 5.75
C TYR A 90 -58.37 21.47 5.47
N GLY A 91 -59.58 21.01 5.12
CA GLY A 91 -59.82 19.64 4.65
C GLY A 91 -58.98 19.30 3.41
N VAL A 92 -58.80 20.26 2.50
CA VAL A 92 -57.91 20.12 1.32
C VAL A 92 -56.46 19.86 1.74
N TYR A 93 -56.00 20.58 2.76
CA TYR A 93 -54.65 20.40 3.31
C TYR A 93 -54.48 19.04 4.00
N ILE A 94 -55.49 18.56 4.73
CA ILE A 94 -55.45 17.23 5.37
C ILE A 94 -55.38 16.12 4.30
N GLY A 95 -56.19 16.21 3.24
CA GLY A 95 -56.10 15.29 2.10
C GLY A 95 -54.71 15.31 1.43
N PHE A 96 -54.09 16.49 1.36
CA PHE A 96 -52.72 16.62 0.89
C PHE A 96 -51.68 15.95 1.83
N LEU A 97 -51.84 16.05 3.16
CA LEU A 97 -50.98 15.32 4.10
C LEU A 97 -51.08 13.80 3.91
N GLN A 98 -52.29 13.29 3.68
CA GLN A 98 -52.51 11.87 3.38
C GLN A 98 -51.78 11.43 2.10
N PHE A 99 -51.78 12.27 1.06
CA PHE A 99 -51.00 12.04 -0.16
C PHE A 99 -49.49 11.94 0.12
N MET A 100 -48.94 12.83 0.95
CA MET A 100 -47.50 12.80 1.28
C MET A 100 -47.12 11.55 2.07
N VAL A 101 -47.92 11.13 3.04
CA VAL A 101 -47.67 9.91 3.84
C VAL A 101 -47.64 8.67 2.94
N GLY A 102 -48.54 8.60 1.94
CA GLY A 102 -48.52 7.53 0.94
C GLY A 102 -47.27 7.51 0.05
N TYR A 103 -46.51 8.61 0.00
CA TYR A 103 -45.30 8.73 -0.80
C TYR A 103 -44.04 8.24 -0.06
N ASN A 104 -44.08 8.10 1.27
CA ASN A 104 -42.95 7.65 2.08
C ASN A 104 -42.46 6.23 1.76
N ASN A 105 -43.28 5.42 1.06
CA ASN A 105 -43.01 4.02 0.73
C ASN A 105 -42.70 3.77 -0.76
N LYS A 106 -42.35 4.81 -1.54
CA LYS A 106 -41.99 4.66 -2.97
C LYS A 106 -40.49 4.46 -3.16
N GLU A 107 -40.11 3.73 -4.20
CA GLU A 107 -38.70 3.41 -4.55
C GLU A 107 -37.77 4.63 -4.61
N ASN A 108 -38.25 5.79 -5.07
CA ASN A 108 -37.46 7.03 -5.17
C ASN A 108 -37.71 8.02 -4.01
N GLY A 109 -38.47 7.61 -2.99
CA GLY A 109 -38.92 8.43 -1.87
C GLY A 109 -37.84 8.71 -0.82
N ALA A 110 -36.75 7.93 -0.82
CA ALA A 110 -35.62 8.09 0.11
C ALA A 110 -34.35 8.57 -0.61
N TYR A 111 -33.47 9.24 0.14
CA TYR A 111 -32.12 9.62 -0.28
C TYR A 111 -31.19 9.69 0.93
N LEU A 112 -30.04 9.00 0.89
CA LEU A 112 -29.09 8.94 2.01
C LEU A 112 -29.75 8.54 3.35
N GLY A 113 -30.76 7.67 3.31
CA GLY A 113 -31.50 7.21 4.50
C GLY A 113 -32.54 8.21 5.03
N TYR A 114 -32.74 9.34 4.34
CA TYR A 114 -33.78 10.31 4.63
C TYR A 114 -34.98 10.11 3.70
N GLN A 115 -36.17 10.01 4.28
CA GLN A 115 -37.41 10.17 3.52
C GLN A 115 -37.56 11.63 3.07
N LYS A 116 -37.63 11.84 1.75
CA LYS A 116 -37.63 13.18 1.13
C LYS A 116 -38.82 14.03 1.56
N MET A 117 -40.01 13.44 1.63
CA MET A 117 -41.23 14.17 2.04
C MET A 117 -41.19 14.55 3.52
N ASP A 118 -40.76 13.62 4.37
CA ASP A 118 -40.48 13.86 5.79
C ASP A 118 -39.44 14.96 6.01
N PHE A 119 -38.40 15.02 5.16
CA PHE A 119 -37.38 16.06 5.23
C PHE A 119 -37.96 17.45 4.90
N LEU A 120 -38.85 17.55 3.91
CA LEU A 120 -39.53 18.79 3.55
C LEU A 120 -40.50 19.27 4.64
N THR A 121 -41.28 18.36 5.22
CA THR A 121 -42.27 18.71 6.26
C THR A 121 -41.62 19.14 7.57
N LYS A 122 -40.60 18.41 8.02
CA LYS A 122 -39.86 18.72 9.26
C LYS A 122 -39.22 20.11 9.25
N ARG A 123 -39.08 20.73 8.06
CA ARG A 123 -38.46 22.05 7.89
C ARG A 123 -39.47 23.18 7.64
N ASN A 124 -40.75 22.88 7.49
CA ASN A 124 -41.76 23.91 7.30
C ASN A 124 -42.37 24.37 8.64
N ALA A 125 -42.23 25.66 8.97
CA ALA A 125 -42.80 26.25 10.19
C ALA A 125 -44.34 26.20 10.20
N TRP A 126 -44.99 26.38 9.05
CA TRP A 126 -46.46 26.33 8.93
C TRP A 126 -47.00 24.92 9.18
N TYR A 127 -46.27 23.88 8.75
CA TYR A 127 -46.59 22.48 9.04
C TYR A 127 -46.50 22.16 10.55
N HIS A 128 -45.47 22.68 11.24
CA HIS A 128 -45.36 22.52 12.69
C HIS A 128 -46.46 23.28 13.44
N LEU A 129 -46.84 24.44 12.93
CA LEU A 129 -47.90 25.26 13.50
C LEU A 129 -49.28 24.57 13.37
N THR A 130 -49.59 23.92 12.24
CA THR A 130 -50.84 23.14 12.12
C THR A 130 -50.89 21.92 13.05
N ASN A 131 -49.72 21.42 13.45
CA ASN A 131 -49.60 20.30 14.39
C ASN A 131 -49.41 20.76 15.84
N SER A 132 -49.61 22.05 16.14
CA SER A 132 -49.42 22.63 17.46
C SER A 132 -50.75 22.82 18.19
N TRP A 133 -50.69 22.90 19.53
CA TRP A 133 -51.87 23.11 20.37
C TRP A 133 -52.55 24.46 20.09
N GLU A 134 -51.78 25.48 19.74
CA GLU A 134 -52.27 26.82 19.39
C GLU A 134 -53.23 26.80 18.20
N PHE A 135 -52.98 25.95 17.21
CA PHE A 135 -53.87 25.79 16.07
C PHE A 135 -55.21 25.16 16.51
N PHE A 136 -55.18 24.09 17.29
CA PHE A 136 -56.41 23.47 17.82
C PHE A 136 -57.20 24.42 18.72
N CYS A 137 -56.52 25.18 19.60
CA CYS A 137 -57.15 26.24 20.37
C CYS A 137 -57.77 27.32 19.47
N SER A 138 -57.07 27.74 18.42
CA SER A 138 -57.58 28.73 17.46
C SER A 138 -58.90 28.26 16.84
N LEU A 139 -58.97 27.00 16.40
CA LEU A 139 -60.21 26.43 15.88
C LEU A 139 -61.33 26.46 16.95
N LEU A 140 -61.08 25.96 18.16
CA LEU A 140 -62.09 25.99 19.24
C LEU A 140 -62.60 27.40 19.54
N VAL A 141 -61.69 28.37 19.61
CA VAL A 141 -62.01 29.78 19.90
C VAL A 141 -62.87 30.40 18.80
N THR A 142 -62.71 29.99 17.53
CA THR A 142 -63.60 30.48 16.46
C THR A 142 -65.07 30.14 16.67
N ILE A 143 -65.39 29.03 17.35
CA ILE A 143 -66.77 28.63 17.68
C ILE A 143 -67.24 29.25 18.99
N ILE A 144 -66.40 29.23 20.03
CA ILE A 144 -66.78 29.60 21.39
C ILE A 144 -67.12 31.09 21.51
N ILE A 145 -66.30 31.99 20.92
CA ILE A 145 -66.51 33.44 21.09
C ILE A 145 -67.87 33.90 20.53
N PRO A 146 -68.29 33.52 19.32
CA PRO A 146 -69.62 33.88 18.82
C PRO A 146 -70.78 33.39 19.71
N ILE A 147 -70.65 32.22 20.35
CA ILE A 147 -71.64 31.70 21.30
C ILE A 147 -71.70 32.59 22.54
N LEU A 148 -70.54 33.00 23.07
CA LEU A 148 -70.46 33.87 24.25
C LEU A 148 -71.13 35.23 24.01
N PHE A 149 -70.92 35.84 22.84
CA PHE A 149 -71.60 37.09 22.46
C PHE A 149 -73.12 36.92 22.31
N LYS A 150 -73.61 35.75 21.87
CA LYS A 150 -75.06 35.46 21.83
C LYS A 150 -75.67 35.26 23.21
N ILE A 151 -74.96 34.59 24.13
CA ILE A 151 -75.46 34.32 25.49
C ILE A 151 -75.40 35.58 26.35
N ASN A 152 -74.36 36.39 26.20
CA ASN A 152 -74.16 37.61 26.95
C ASN A 152 -73.77 38.78 26.03
N PRO A 153 -74.74 39.59 25.58
CA PRO A 153 -74.47 40.72 24.66
C PRO A 153 -73.66 41.87 25.29
N ASN A 154 -73.34 41.82 26.59
CA ASN A 154 -72.46 42.79 27.27
C ASN A 154 -70.99 42.32 27.33
N THR A 155 -70.59 41.31 26.54
CA THR A 155 -69.20 40.85 26.47
C THR A 155 -68.26 41.94 25.95
N ASN A 156 -67.06 42.02 26.52
CA ASN A 156 -66.07 43.04 26.17
C ASN A 156 -65.66 42.95 24.68
N ILE A 157 -65.68 44.08 23.97
CA ILE A 157 -65.28 44.21 22.56
C ILE A 157 -63.88 43.67 22.27
N ASN A 158 -63.00 43.62 23.27
CA ASN A 158 -61.68 43.00 23.17
C ASN A 158 -61.74 41.52 22.73
N TYR A 159 -62.76 40.76 23.15
CA TYR A 159 -62.94 39.37 22.71
C TYR A 159 -63.25 39.27 21.22
N GLN A 160 -63.95 40.26 20.66
CA GLN A 160 -64.23 40.33 19.24
C GLN A 160 -62.98 40.63 18.41
N TYR A 161 -62.10 41.50 18.90
CA TYR A 161 -60.79 41.73 18.26
C TYR A 161 -59.90 40.47 18.30
N ILE A 162 -59.92 39.71 19.41
CA ILE A 162 -59.19 38.43 19.50
C ILE A 162 -59.76 37.42 18.48
N TRP A 163 -61.08 37.31 18.39
CA TRP A 163 -61.73 36.40 17.45
C TRP A 163 -61.41 36.75 15.98
N GLN A 164 -61.46 38.03 15.62
CA GLN A 164 -61.07 38.51 14.30
C GLN A 164 -59.58 38.26 14.01
N ALA A 165 -58.71 38.45 15.01
CA ALA A 165 -57.29 38.14 14.88
C ALA A 165 -57.03 36.65 14.60
N ILE A 166 -57.78 35.77 15.26
CA ILE A 166 -57.70 34.32 15.05
C ILE A 166 -58.21 33.94 13.66
N ILE A 167 -59.33 34.52 13.20
CA ILE A 167 -59.84 34.27 11.83
C ILE A 167 -58.85 34.77 10.77
N GLY A 168 -58.31 35.98 10.94
CA GLY A 168 -57.30 36.53 10.04
C GLY A 168 -56.05 35.64 10.00
N PHE A 169 -55.60 35.16 11.16
CA PHE A 169 -54.51 34.20 11.26
C PHE A 169 -54.80 32.89 10.52
N LEU A 170 -55.99 32.30 10.69
CA LEU A 170 -56.36 31.06 9.99
C LEU A 170 -56.36 31.25 8.47
N LEU A 171 -56.92 32.35 7.96
CA LEU A 171 -56.89 32.64 6.52
C LEU A 171 -55.44 32.77 5.99
N ILE A 172 -54.58 33.51 6.71
CA ILE A 172 -53.16 33.65 6.35
C ILE A 172 -52.45 32.29 6.37
N LEU A 173 -52.67 31.50 7.43
CA LEU A 173 -52.11 30.18 7.59
C LEU A 173 -52.53 29.27 6.42
N PHE A 174 -53.81 29.25 6.04
CA PHE A 174 -54.31 28.45 4.94
C PHE A 174 -53.62 28.80 3.60
N ILE A 175 -53.44 30.08 3.29
CA ILE A 175 -52.73 30.52 2.06
C ILE A 175 -51.30 29.97 2.03
N PHE A 176 -50.59 30.02 3.16
CA PHE A 176 -49.22 29.49 3.25
C PHE A 176 -49.16 27.97 3.17
N LEU A 177 -50.14 27.27 3.73
CA LEU A 177 -50.25 25.81 3.59
C LEU A 177 -50.56 25.41 2.15
N LEU A 178 -51.43 26.15 1.46
CA LEU A 178 -51.72 25.93 0.05
C LEU A 178 -50.46 26.11 -0.80
N LYS A 179 -49.72 27.21 -0.59
CA LYS A 179 -48.43 27.43 -1.25
C LYS A 179 -47.42 26.30 -0.98
N PHE A 180 -47.35 25.82 0.27
CA PHE A 180 -46.52 24.67 0.61
C PHE A 180 -46.96 23.39 -0.10
N SER A 181 -48.26 23.12 -0.15
CA SER A 181 -48.80 21.93 -0.82
C SER A 181 -48.47 21.92 -2.32
N LEU A 182 -48.59 23.07 -3.00
CA LEU A 182 -48.22 23.22 -4.40
C LEU A 182 -46.72 23.00 -4.61
N LYS A 183 -45.87 23.55 -3.74
CA LYS A 183 -44.42 23.35 -3.80
C LYS A 183 -44.04 21.88 -3.64
N VAL A 184 -44.62 21.19 -2.65
CA VAL A 184 -44.33 19.77 -2.43
C VAL A 184 -44.86 18.93 -3.60
N ALA A 185 -46.03 19.26 -4.17
CA ALA A 185 -46.52 18.60 -5.38
C ALA A 185 -45.55 18.75 -6.57
N GLN A 186 -45.00 19.95 -6.79
CA GLN A 186 -43.96 20.18 -7.80
C GLN A 186 -42.70 19.34 -7.55
N ILE A 187 -42.20 19.32 -6.31
CA ILE A 187 -41.04 18.51 -5.92
C ILE A 187 -41.34 17.02 -6.10
N THR A 188 -42.57 16.58 -5.84
CA THR A 188 -43.01 15.19 -6.05
C THR A 188 -42.91 14.81 -7.53
N ILE A 189 -43.28 15.70 -8.45
CA ILE A 189 -43.12 15.49 -9.89
C ILE A 189 -41.63 15.34 -10.25
N PHE A 190 -40.76 16.19 -9.69
CA PHE A 190 -39.32 16.08 -9.91
C PHE A 190 -38.73 14.78 -9.35
N ILE A 191 -39.20 14.31 -8.19
CA ILE A 191 -38.77 13.02 -7.63
C ILE A 191 -39.19 11.87 -8.56
N ASN A 192 -40.43 11.87 -9.04
CA ASN A 192 -40.91 10.85 -9.99
C ASN A 192 -40.10 10.87 -11.30
N LYS A 193 -39.71 12.06 -11.78
CA LYS A 193 -38.87 12.24 -12.97
C LYS A 193 -37.36 12.04 -12.72
N LYS A 194 -36.94 11.78 -11.47
CA LYS A 194 -35.54 11.70 -11.03
C LYS A 194 -34.71 12.98 -11.31
N THR A 195 -35.35 14.14 -11.43
CA THR A 195 -34.72 15.45 -11.66
C THR A 195 -34.69 16.31 -10.40
N ASP A 196 -34.80 15.71 -9.21
CA ASP A 196 -34.85 16.36 -7.90
C ASP A 196 -33.47 16.75 -7.35
N VAL A 197 -32.55 17.16 -8.22
CA VAL A 197 -31.13 17.46 -7.89
C VAL A 197 -31.03 18.49 -6.76
N GLY A 198 -31.79 19.60 -6.84
CA GLY A 198 -31.76 20.63 -5.79
C GLY A 198 -32.21 20.13 -4.42
N LEU A 199 -33.14 19.17 -4.34
CA LEU A 199 -33.53 18.58 -3.05
C LEU A 199 -32.41 17.71 -2.46
N LYS A 200 -31.73 16.95 -3.32
CA LYS A 200 -30.58 16.12 -2.91
C LYS A 200 -29.45 16.98 -2.37
N GLU A 201 -29.09 18.07 -3.07
CA GLU A 201 -28.07 19.02 -2.64
C GLU A 201 -28.37 19.63 -1.25
N VAL A 202 -29.64 19.97 -1.00
CA VAL A 202 -30.07 20.49 0.32
C VAL A 202 -29.94 19.43 1.41
N ILE A 203 -30.27 18.17 1.13
CA ILE A 203 -30.08 17.05 2.07
C ILE A 203 -28.58 16.86 2.38
N GLU A 204 -27.72 16.87 1.36
CA GLU A 204 -26.27 16.74 1.52
C GLU A 204 -25.67 17.89 2.34
N SER A 205 -26.12 19.12 2.08
CA SER A 205 -25.72 20.31 2.83
C SER A 205 -26.13 20.22 4.31
N ASP A 206 -27.34 19.70 4.61
CA ASP A 206 -27.77 19.48 5.99
C ASP A 206 -26.91 18.43 6.71
N ILE A 207 -26.63 17.30 6.05
CA ILE A 207 -25.73 16.26 6.58
C ILE A 207 -24.35 16.86 6.86
N LYS A 208 -23.75 17.54 5.88
CA LYS A 208 -22.45 18.22 6.01
C LYS A 208 -22.43 19.16 7.22
N ASN A 209 -23.42 20.05 7.33
CA ASN A 209 -23.50 21.03 8.41
C ASN A 209 -23.66 20.36 9.79
N ARG A 210 -24.40 19.25 9.86
CA ARG A 210 -24.61 18.50 11.10
C ARG A 210 -23.32 17.80 11.55
N TYR A 211 -22.64 17.11 10.63
CA TYR A 211 -21.39 16.41 10.95
C TYR A 211 -20.23 17.36 11.23
N ASN A 212 -20.19 18.53 10.59
CA ASN A 212 -19.27 19.59 10.98
C ASN A 212 -19.50 20.06 12.42
N LYS A 213 -20.76 20.21 12.87
CA LYS A 213 -21.07 20.51 14.28
C LYS A 213 -20.68 19.39 15.23
N TYR A 214 -20.88 18.13 14.83
CA TYR A 214 -20.43 16.99 15.62
C TYR A 214 -18.91 16.93 15.74
N LEU A 215 -18.19 17.19 14.65
CA LEU A 215 -16.73 17.27 14.65
C LEU A 215 -16.23 18.44 15.50
N ASP A 216 -16.83 19.63 15.37
CA ASP A 216 -16.51 20.77 16.24
C ASP A 216 -16.75 20.45 17.72
N SER A 217 -17.80 19.68 18.02
CA SER A 217 -18.04 19.19 19.38
C SER A 217 -16.97 18.18 19.84
N LEU A 218 -16.46 17.33 18.96
CA LEU A 218 -15.35 16.42 19.28
C LEU A 218 -14.08 17.21 19.58
N VAL A 219 -13.75 18.19 18.74
CA VAL A 219 -12.59 19.07 18.91
C VAL A 219 -12.67 19.83 20.24
N LYS A 220 -13.83 20.43 20.56
CA LYS A 220 -14.03 21.12 21.86
C LYS A 220 -13.89 20.19 23.06
N LYS A 221 -14.26 18.92 22.90
CA LYS A 221 -14.11 17.87 23.92
C LYS A 221 -12.78 17.12 23.81
N LYS A 222 -11.82 17.63 23.02
CA LYS A 222 -10.48 17.06 22.82
C LYS A 222 -10.51 15.56 22.48
N PHE A 223 -11.52 15.14 21.71
CA PHE A 223 -11.72 13.76 21.27
C PHE A 223 -11.77 12.74 22.43
N HIS A 224 -12.26 13.11 23.60
CA HIS A 224 -12.44 12.17 24.71
C HIS A 224 -13.19 10.89 24.26
N SER A 225 -12.76 9.71 24.73
CA SER A 225 -13.26 8.38 24.32
C SER A 225 -14.79 8.27 24.20
N LYS A 226 -15.54 8.68 25.24
CA LYS A 226 -17.01 8.70 25.23
C LYS A 226 -17.62 9.54 24.08
N ALA A 227 -16.98 10.66 23.72
CA ALA A 227 -17.44 11.51 22.64
C ALA A 227 -17.17 10.85 21.27
N ILE A 228 -16.01 10.21 21.09
CA ILE A 228 -15.69 9.39 19.92
C ILE A 228 -16.72 8.28 19.75
N GLU A 229 -17.01 7.53 20.82
CA GLU A 229 -18.00 6.45 20.79
C GLU A 229 -19.39 6.95 20.39
N SER A 230 -19.82 8.07 20.95
CA SER A 230 -21.10 8.70 20.58
C SER A 230 -21.14 9.10 19.11
N TYR A 231 -20.06 9.66 18.58
CA TYR A 231 -19.96 10.04 17.16
C TYR A 231 -20.09 8.81 16.26
N PHE A 232 -19.29 7.77 16.50
CA PHE A 232 -19.32 6.56 15.67
C PHE A 232 -20.60 5.74 15.85
N LYS A 233 -21.25 5.79 17.02
CA LYS A 233 -22.59 5.22 17.20
C LYS A 233 -23.62 5.90 16.29
N GLN A 234 -23.59 7.24 16.21
CA GLN A 234 -24.47 7.99 15.31
C GLN A 234 -24.21 7.65 13.85
N VAL A 235 -22.93 7.63 13.42
CA VAL A 235 -22.55 7.26 12.05
C VAL A 235 -23.07 5.86 11.70
N LYS A 236 -22.92 4.88 12.59
CA LYS A 236 -23.42 3.51 12.36
C LYS A 236 -24.93 3.43 12.23
N ILE A 237 -25.68 4.17 13.06
CA ILE A 237 -27.15 4.22 12.98
C ILE A 237 -27.59 4.82 11.65
N GLU A 238 -26.98 5.93 11.22
CA GLU A 238 -27.34 6.56 9.95
C GLU A 238 -26.95 5.68 8.75
N LEU A 239 -25.77 5.04 8.79
CA LEU A 239 -25.37 4.06 7.77
C LEU A 239 -26.32 2.86 7.69
N SER A 240 -26.89 2.39 8.81
CA SER A 240 -27.88 1.29 8.79
C SER A 240 -29.22 1.70 8.17
N ASN A 241 -29.54 2.99 8.15
CA ASN A 241 -30.77 3.50 7.53
C ASN A 241 -30.64 3.69 6.01
N ILE A 242 -29.44 3.52 5.46
CA ILE A 242 -29.19 3.62 4.01
C ILE A 242 -29.20 2.20 3.44
N GLU A 243 -30.10 1.91 2.51
CA GLU A 243 -30.16 0.60 1.86
C GLU A 243 -29.16 0.48 0.71
N ASN A 244 -29.10 1.49 -0.16
CA ASN A 244 -28.27 1.50 -1.35
C ASN A 244 -26.77 1.66 -1.00
N LYS A 245 -25.94 0.77 -1.57
CA LYS A 245 -24.48 0.79 -1.39
C LYS A 245 -23.84 2.11 -1.89
N LYS A 246 -24.27 2.65 -3.03
CA LYS A 246 -23.74 3.91 -3.59
C LYS A 246 -24.08 5.12 -2.71
N ASP A 247 -25.25 5.10 -2.07
CA ASP A 247 -25.66 6.16 -1.15
C ASP A 247 -24.85 6.13 0.15
N LYS A 248 -24.47 4.93 0.65
CA LYS A 248 -23.57 4.82 1.81
C LYS A 248 -22.20 5.43 1.52
N PHE A 249 -21.69 5.20 0.31
CA PHE A 249 -20.44 5.78 -0.17
C PHE A 249 -20.52 7.31 -0.23
N LEU A 250 -21.58 7.84 -0.86
CA LEU A 250 -21.80 9.28 -0.95
C LEU A 250 -21.95 9.92 0.45
N PHE A 251 -22.65 9.27 1.36
CA PHE A 251 -22.75 9.70 2.76
C PHE A 251 -21.38 9.81 3.43
N LEU A 252 -20.52 8.79 3.29
CA LEU A 252 -19.18 8.79 3.88
C LEU A 252 -18.26 9.86 3.25
N ASN A 253 -18.37 10.07 1.95
CA ASN A 253 -17.72 11.19 1.25
C ASN A 253 -18.08 12.53 1.88
N ILE A 254 -19.37 12.77 2.11
CA ILE A 254 -19.86 14.04 2.66
C ILE A 254 -19.31 14.26 4.08
N ILE A 255 -19.29 13.23 4.93
CA ILE A 255 -18.89 13.42 6.33
C ILE A 255 -17.36 13.49 6.53
N TYR A 256 -16.55 12.89 5.64
CA TYR A 256 -15.09 12.79 5.83
C TYR A 256 -14.26 13.65 4.87
N LEU A 257 -14.69 13.89 3.62
CA LEU A 257 -13.90 14.67 2.65
C LEU A 257 -14.25 16.15 2.64
N ASN A 258 -15.50 16.51 2.94
CA ASN A 258 -15.99 17.90 2.90
C ASN A 258 -15.73 18.69 4.19
N VAL A 259 -14.78 18.24 5.00
CA VAL A 259 -14.34 18.90 6.23
C VAL A 259 -13.40 20.05 5.88
N ASP A 260 -13.53 21.19 6.57
CA ASP A 260 -12.55 22.28 6.48
C ASP A 260 -11.22 21.85 7.11
N LYS A 261 -10.30 21.37 6.27
CA LYS A 261 -9.01 20.81 6.68
C LYS A 261 -8.13 21.88 7.33
N PHE A 262 -8.14 23.11 6.84
CA PHE A 262 -7.31 24.19 7.37
C PHE A 262 -7.80 24.61 8.75
N GLY A 263 -9.11 24.86 8.89
CA GLY A 263 -9.72 25.19 10.18
C GLY A 263 -9.62 24.06 11.20
N LEU A 264 -9.55 22.79 10.77
CA LEU A 264 -9.29 21.65 11.66
C LEU A 264 -7.83 21.62 12.15
N ILE A 265 -6.85 21.80 11.24
CA ILE A 265 -5.42 21.82 11.56
C ILE A 265 -5.12 22.89 12.63
N ASP A 266 -5.61 24.12 12.45
CA ASP A 266 -5.39 25.22 13.41
C ASP A 266 -5.96 24.93 14.81
N LYS A 267 -7.04 24.16 14.90
CA LYS A 267 -7.63 23.75 16.17
C LYS A 267 -6.82 22.61 16.81
N LEU A 268 -6.38 21.65 16.00
CA LEU A 268 -5.62 20.48 16.46
C LEU A 268 -4.21 20.86 16.92
N GLU A 269 -3.57 21.88 16.34
CA GLU A 269 -2.23 22.34 16.74
C GLU A 269 -2.06 22.65 18.22
N LYS A 270 -3.16 22.99 18.90
CA LYS A 270 -3.19 23.31 20.33
C LYS A 270 -3.25 22.06 21.23
N PHE A 271 -3.28 20.88 20.64
CA PHE A 271 -3.40 19.62 21.37
C PHE A 271 -2.04 19.13 21.85
N GLU A 272 -2.00 18.63 23.07
CA GLU A 272 -0.80 18.13 23.73
C GLU A 272 -1.12 16.82 24.48
N GLY A 273 -0.11 15.96 24.65
CA GLY A 273 -0.22 14.73 25.45
C GLY A 273 -1.38 13.80 25.06
N GLU A 274 -2.35 13.65 25.97
CA GLU A 274 -3.50 12.75 25.81
C GLU A 274 -4.43 13.17 24.65
N ASP A 275 -4.53 14.47 24.35
CA ASP A 275 -5.39 14.99 23.27
C ASP A 275 -4.96 14.46 21.89
N ILE A 276 -3.64 14.38 21.66
CA ILE A 276 -3.04 13.82 20.43
C ILE A 276 -3.37 12.33 20.34
N THR A 277 -3.25 11.61 21.46
CA THR A 277 -3.54 10.16 21.53
C THR A 277 -5.02 9.89 21.22
N ASN A 278 -5.91 10.70 21.78
CA ASN A 278 -7.35 10.63 21.52
C ASN A 278 -7.68 10.88 20.03
N TYR A 279 -7.00 11.85 19.38
CA TYR A 279 -7.19 12.07 17.95
C TYR A 279 -6.69 10.91 17.09
N LYS A 280 -5.52 10.33 17.41
CA LYS A 280 -5.04 9.10 16.74
C LYS A 280 -6.06 7.96 16.86
N TYR A 281 -6.64 7.78 18.06
CA TYR A 281 -7.69 6.79 18.29
C TYR A 281 -8.97 7.06 17.48
N PHE A 282 -9.35 8.33 17.30
CA PHE A 282 -10.45 8.70 16.41
C PHE A 282 -10.19 8.26 14.95
N ILE A 283 -8.96 8.47 14.46
CA ILE A 283 -8.54 8.04 13.12
C ILE A 283 -8.54 6.51 13.02
N GLU A 284 -8.06 5.79 14.03
CA GLU A 284 -8.16 4.33 14.06
C GLU A 284 -9.60 3.85 13.90
N LYS A 285 -10.52 4.40 14.70
CA LYS A 285 -11.95 4.06 14.61
C LYS A 285 -12.57 4.39 13.26
N LYS A 286 -12.11 5.46 12.60
CA LYS A 286 -12.53 5.85 11.24
C LYS A 286 -12.14 4.76 10.23
N TYR A 287 -10.89 4.33 10.20
CA TYR A 287 -10.44 3.28 9.26
C TYR A 287 -10.98 1.88 9.62
N ASP A 288 -11.17 1.57 10.90
CA ASP A 288 -11.84 0.34 11.33
C ASP A 288 -13.31 0.29 10.92
N LEU A 289 -14.00 1.43 10.85
CA LEU A 289 -15.36 1.50 10.33
C LEU A 289 -15.36 1.27 8.82
N ILE A 290 -14.51 1.99 8.09
CA ILE A 290 -14.42 1.94 6.62
C ILE A 290 -14.02 0.54 6.13
N SER A 291 -13.06 -0.12 6.80
CA SER A 291 -12.60 -1.47 6.43
C SER A 291 -13.65 -2.56 6.61
N LYS A 292 -14.72 -2.31 7.39
CA LYS A 292 -15.81 -3.26 7.62
C LYS A 292 -16.96 -3.14 6.63
N ILE A 293 -16.90 -2.19 5.70
CA ILE A 293 -18.01 -1.95 4.79
C ILE A 293 -17.85 -2.81 3.53
N ASP A 294 -18.86 -3.63 3.26
CA ASP A 294 -18.88 -4.59 2.16
C ASP A 294 -19.26 -3.92 0.81
N PHE A 295 -18.24 -3.40 0.11
CA PHE A 295 -18.37 -2.75 -1.20
C PHE A 295 -17.48 -3.39 -2.28
N GLU A 296 -17.79 -3.08 -3.55
CA GLU A 296 -16.95 -3.40 -4.71
C GLU A 296 -15.57 -2.76 -4.58
N GLY A 297 -14.51 -3.53 -4.87
CA GLY A 297 -13.15 -3.23 -4.43
C GLY A 297 -12.52 -1.96 -5.00
N ASP A 298 -12.80 -1.62 -6.26
CA ASP A 298 -12.05 -0.58 -6.98
C ASP A 298 -12.54 0.83 -6.65
N GLU A 299 -13.86 1.05 -6.63
CA GLU A 299 -14.46 2.33 -6.23
C GLU A 299 -14.22 2.61 -4.74
N LEU A 300 -14.28 1.57 -3.90
CA LEU A 300 -13.96 1.68 -2.47
C LEU A 300 -12.51 2.12 -2.28
N LEU A 301 -11.54 1.48 -2.95
CA LEU A 301 -10.14 1.84 -2.76
C LEU A 301 -9.87 3.28 -3.19
N SER A 302 -10.40 3.74 -4.33
CA SER A 302 -10.23 5.13 -4.79
C SER A 302 -10.73 6.15 -3.75
N PHE A 303 -11.85 5.85 -3.10
CA PHE A 303 -12.39 6.68 -2.02
C PHE A 303 -11.55 6.66 -0.75
N VAL A 304 -11.17 5.47 -0.28
CA VAL A 304 -10.34 5.37 0.94
C VAL A 304 -8.97 5.98 0.68
N SER A 305 -8.46 5.92 -0.55
CA SER A 305 -7.26 6.61 -1.02
C SER A 305 -7.39 8.13 -0.91
N SER A 306 -8.54 8.68 -1.29
CA SER A 306 -8.84 10.10 -1.13
C SER A 306 -8.86 10.50 0.35
N ILE A 307 -9.51 9.70 1.21
CA ILE A 307 -9.50 9.93 2.66
C ILE A 307 -8.07 9.85 3.22
N TYR A 308 -7.30 8.87 2.77
CA TYR A 308 -5.92 8.65 3.15
C TYR A 308 -5.02 9.84 2.83
N GLN A 309 -5.14 10.41 1.63
CA GLN A 309 -4.41 11.61 1.26
C GLN A 309 -4.76 12.80 2.16
N VAL A 310 -6.04 12.97 2.52
CA VAL A 310 -6.49 14.04 3.42
C VAL A 310 -5.92 13.88 4.82
N ASP A 311 -6.09 12.70 5.42
CA ASP A 311 -5.65 12.46 6.79
C ASP A 311 -4.11 12.50 6.89
N THR A 312 -3.40 11.95 5.90
CA THR A 312 -1.94 12.04 5.78
C THR A 312 -1.50 13.50 5.68
N TYR A 313 -2.14 14.32 4.85
CA TYR A 313 -1.83 15.75 4.77
C TYR A 313 -2.02 16.48 6.12
N ILE A 314 -3.06 16.16 6.87
CA ILE A 314 -3.31 16.73 8.20
C ILE A 314 -2.17 16.34 9.15
N PHE A 315 -1.85 15.04 9.26
CA PHE A 315 -0.76 14.58 10.12
C PHE A 315 0.61 15.12 9.69
N ASP A 316 0.92 15.13 8.40
CA ASP A 316 2.14 15.71 7.83
C ASP A 316 2.35 17.15 8.31
N LYS A 317 1.30 17.98 8.26
CA LYS A 317 1.32 19.38 8.69
C LYS A 317 1.48 19.50 10.20
N LEU A 318 0.76 18.71 10.97
CA LEU A 318 0.83 18.71 12.43
C LEU A 318 2.21 18.27 12.94
N ILE A 319 2.77 17.21 12.34
CA ILE A 319 4.12 16.71 12.62
C ILE A 319 5.20 17.75 12.26
N LYS A 320 5.05 18.43 11.11
CA LYS A 320 5.98 19.48 10.70
C LYS A 320 5.98 20.66 11.68
N LYS A 321 4.83 20.97 12.28
CA LYS A 321 4.70 22.05 13.27
C LYS A 321 5.18 21.64 14.66
N SER A 322 4.90 20.41 15.08
CA SER A 322 5.36 19.88 16.37
C SER A 322 5.67 18.38 16.32
N SER A 323 6.87 18.02 16.78
CA SER A 323 7.29 16.63 16.93
C SER A 323 6.50 15.87 18.01
N SER A 324 5.70 16.55 18.86
CA SER A 324 4.83 15.90 19.85
C SER A 324 3.74 15.00 19.24
N TRP A 325 3.42 15.21 17.96
CA TRP A 325 2.52 14.32 17.21
C TRP A 325 3.13 12.94 16.97
N ILE A 326 4.45 12.81 17.10
CA ILE A 326 5.20 11.55 17.07
C ILE A 326 5.63 11.15 18.48
N GLU A 327 6.21 12.09 19.22
CA GLU A 327 6.78 11.89 20.55
C GLU A 327 5.69 12.01 21.63
N SER A 328 5.36 10.92 22.33
CA SER A 328 4.74 11.06 23.65
C SER A 328 5.76 11.69 24.61
N GLU A 329 5.31 12.49 25.58
CA GLU A 329 6.21 12.98 26.63
C GLU A 329 6.93 11.79 27.28
N HIS A 330 8.24 11.83 27.41
CA HIS A 330 9.01 10.73 28.00
C HIS A 330 9.58 11.16 29.34
N SER A 331 9.33 10.36 30.38
CA SER A 331 10.16 10.39 31.59
C SER A 331 11.47 9.65 31.31
N PHE A 332 12.56 10.16 31.89
CA PHE A 332 13.88 9.55 31.77
C PHE A 332 14.37 9.18 33.16
N LYS A 333 14.72 7.90 33.35
CA LYS A 333 15.34 7.41 34.57
C LYS A 333 16.85 7.50 34.44
N THR A 334 17.51 8.04 35.46
CA THR A 334 18.97 7.94 35.58
C THR A 334 19.33 6.49 35.83
N ILE A 335 20.29 5.93 35.09
CA ILE A 335 20.75 4.57 35.31
C ILE A 335 21.56 4.55 36.62
N PRO A 336 21.17 3.79 37.65
CA PRO A 336 21.98 3.64 38.85
C PRO A 336 22.94 2.47 38.62
N LEU A 337 24.10 2.72 38.00
CA LEU A 337 25.25 1.80 38.07
C LEU A 337 26.56 2.55 38.30
N SER A 338 27.39 1.91 39.10
CA SER A 338 28.57 2.32 39.88
C SER A 338 29.77 2.95 39.15
N ASN A 339 29.63 3.54 37.96
CA ASN A 339 30.74 4.19 37.27
C ASN A 339 30.25 5.50 36.61
N THR A 340 30.31 6.62 37.33
CA THR A 340 30.55 7.92 36.70
C THR A 340 31.92 7.83 36.02
N LYS A 341 31.98 7.29 34.79
CA LYS A 341 33.19 7.32 33.98
C LYS A 341 33.51 8.79 33.72
N SER A 342 34.56 9.32 34.35
CA SER A 342 35.12 10.60 33.96
C SER A 342 35.93 10.38 32.68
N ILE A 343 35.49 10.99 31.58
CA ILE A 343 36.21 10.91 30.31
C ILE A 343 37.09 12.14 30.23
N TYR A 344 38.41 11.95 30.32
CA TYR A 344 39.39 13.04 30.37
C TYR A 344 39.05 14.16 31.39
N GLY A 345 38.45 13.79 32.53
CA GLY A 345 38.04 14.73 33.60
C GLY A 345 36.63 15.31 33.48
N VAL A 346 35.84 14.94 32.48
CA VAL A 346 34.45 15.40 32.27
C VAL A 346 33.45 14.36 32.81
N GLU A 347 32.48 14.80 33.60
CA GLU A 347 31.43 13.93 34.17
C GLU A 347 30.42 13.51 33.09
N VAL A 348 30.24 12.20 32.86
CA VAL A 348 29.27 11.65 31.89
C VAL A 348 28.14 10.94 32.61
N ASN A 349 26.91 11.39 32.37
CA ASN A 349 25.69 10.83 32.96
C ASN A 349 24.78 10.22 31.90
N ASN A 350 24.36 8.98 32.11
CA ASN A 350 23.48 8.27 31.20
C ASN A 350 22.04 8.24 31.73
N LYS A 351 21.09 8.57 30.87
CA LYS A 351 19.65 8.54 31.15
C LYS A 351 18.94 7.68 30.12
N ILE A 352 18.00 6.86 30.58
CA ILE A 352 17.22 5.98 29.70
C ILE A 352 15.76 6.38 29.75
N LYS A 353 15.15 6.37 28.57
CA LYS A 353 13.71 6.55 28.40
C LYS A 353 12.94 5.47 29.20
N GLU A 354 12.04 5.89 30.08
CA GLU A 354 11.16 4.94 30.76
C GLU A 354 10.13 4.38 29.78
N PRO A 355 9.83 3.07 29.86
CA PRO A 355 8.76 2.48 29.08
C PRO A 355 7.42 3.08 29.52
N MET A 356 6.72 3.70 28.58
CA MET A 356 5.39 4.28 28.80
C MET A 356 4.34 3.17 28.94
N SER A 357 3.29 3.39 29.74
CA SER A 357 2.25 2.38 29.98
C SER A 357 1.62 1.91 28.65
N TYR A 358 1.41 0.59 28.52
CA TYR A 358 1.00 -0.18 27.33
C TYR A 358 -0.33 0.20 26.66
N LYS A 359 -0.95 1.33 27.00
CA LYS A 359 -2.38 1.54 26.73
C LYS A 359 -2.72 1.90 25.29
N TYR A 360 -1.78 2.35 24.45
CA TYR A 360 -2.04 2.62 23.03
C TYR A 360 -0.83 2.24 22.16
N LYS A 361 -0.99 1.22 21.31
CA LYS A 361 0.09 0.44 20.66
C LYS A 361 0.46 0.93 19.26
N ILE A 362 -0.11 2.04 18.79
CA ILE A 362 0.12 2.54 17.43
C ILE A 362 1.14 3.68 17.47
N ASN A 363 2.41 3.32 17.29
CA ASN A 363 3.51 4.28 17.24
C ASN A 363 3.44 5.15 15.97
N ASN A 364 3.07 4.55 14.83
CA ASN A 364 3.03 5.22 13.52
C ASN A 364 1.64 5.14 12.88
N ILE A 365 0.91 6.25 12.89
CA ILE A 365 -0.48 6.29 12.40
C ILE A 365 -0.55 6.16 10.88
N HIS A 366 0.46 6.63 10.14
CA HIS A 366 0.51 6.47 8.68
C HIS A 366 0.62 5.00 8.28
N ILE A 367 1.44 4.22 9.00
CA ILE A 367 1.55 2.76 8.79
C ILE A 367 0.19 2.10 9.03
N TYR A 368 -0.49 2.45 10.13
CA TYR A 368 -1.80 1.88 10.44
C TYR A 368 -2.84 2.17 9.35
N MET A 369 -2.94 3.45 8.93
CA MET A 369 -3.87 3.86 7.87
C MET A 369 -3.55 3.14 6.55
N PHE A 370 -2.26 3.06 6.17
CA PHE A 370 -1.83 2.37 4.96
C PHE A 370 -2.10 0.87 5.02
N LYS A 371 -1.87 0.22 6.18
CA LYS A 371 -2.17 -1.20 6.37
C LYS A 371 -3.66 -1.48 6.13
N LYS A 372 -4.54 -0.66 6.71
CA LYS A 372 -6.00 -0.77 6.49
C LYS A 372 -6.40 -0.56 5.03
N LEU A 373 -5.77 0.41 4.35
CA LEU A 373 -5.97 0.63 2.92
C LEU A 373 -5.50 -0.59 2.11
N SER A 374 -4.35 -1.17 2.45
CA SER A 374 -3.79 -2.32 1.75
C SER A 374 -4.65 -3.58 1.89
N GLU A 375 -5.35 -3.76 3.02
CA GLU A 375 -6.30 -4.87 3.24
C GLU A 375 -7.46 -4.84 2.25
N LEU A 376 -7.79 -3.68 1.66
CA LEU A 376 -8.86 -3.51 0.68
C LEU A 376 -8.45 -3.84 -0.76
N SER A 377 -7.15 -3.87 -1.06
CA SER A 377 -6.61 -4.20 -2.40
C SER A 377 -6.71 -5.70 -2.67
N LYS A 378 -7.41 -6.06 -3.74
CA LYS A 378 -7.71 -7.46 -4.13
C LYS A 378 -7.28 -7.81 -5.57
N ASN A 379 -7.07 -6.84 -6.45
CA ASN A 379 -6.79 -7.04 -7.88
C ASN A 379 -5.67 -6.09 -8.37
N SER A 380 -5.20 -6.31 -9.60
CA SER A 380 -4.11 -5.55 -10.22
C SER A 380 -4.34 -4.03 -10.26
N ALA A 381 -5.55 -3.59 -10.60
CA ALA A 381 -5.90 -2.16 -10.66
C ALA A 381 -5.85 -1.49 -9.28
N THR A 382 -6.32 -2.18 -8.23
CA THR A 382 -6.21 -1.69 -6.85
C THR A 382 -4.76 -1.71 -6.35
N PHE A 383 -3.93 -2.65 -6.83
CA PHE A 383 -2.50 -2.65 -6.57
C PHE A 383 -1.78 -1.44 -7.17
N SER A 384 -2.07 -1.06 -8.42
CA SER A 384 -1.42 0.10 -9.05
C SER A 384 -1.71 1.38 -8.28
N GLN A 385 -2.97 1.58 -7.86
CA GLN A 385 -3.35 2.73 -7.03
C GLN A 385 -2.55 2.82 -5.73
N LEU A 386 -2.28 1.68 -5.06
CA LEU A 386 -1.44 1.67 -3.86
C LEU A 386 0.00 2.07 -4.19
N VAL A 387 0.57 1.57 -5.28
CA VAL A 387 1.92 1.92 -5.71
C VAL A 387 2.03 3.42 -5.99
N ASP A 388 1.09 3.97 -6.76
CA ASP A 388 1.08 5.39 -7.11
C ASP A 388 0.95 6.26 -5.84
N LEU A 389 0.09 5.88 -4.88
CA LEU A 389 -0.01 6.57 -3.59
C LEU A 389 1.29 6.57 -2.79
N ILE A 390 2.04 5.47 -2.79
CA ILE A 390 3.33 5.38 -2.13
C ILE A 390 4.31 6.33 -2.81
N GLN A 391 4.37 6.29 -4.15
CA GLN A 391 5.28 7.11 -4.93
C GLN A 391 5.00 8.59 -4.74
N ASP A 392 3.74 9.02 -4.81
CA ASP A 392 3.34 10.42 -4.62
C ASP A 392 3.65 10.95 -3.21
N ASN A 393 3.44 10.13 -2.17
CA ASN A 393 3.67 10.56 -0.79
C ASN A 393 5.15 10.54 -0.38
N ILE A 394 5.95 9.61 -0.91
CA ILE A 394 7.37 9.46 -0.56
C ILE A 394 8.26 10.45 -1.33
N SER A 395 7.91 10.78 -2.57
CA SER A 395 8.80 11.49 -3.49
C SER A 395 9.01 12.98 -3.18
N GLN A 396 8.20 13.62 -2.33
CA GLN A 396 8.18 15.10 -2.29
C GLN A 396 8.41 15.81 -0.94
N LYS A 397 8.42 15.15 0.24
CA LYS A 397 8.22 15.91 1.49
C LYS A 397 9.27 15.83 2.61
N TYR A 398 10.12 14.81 2.67
CA TYR A 398 10.93 14.56 3.89
C TYR A 398 12.40 14.20 3.63
N ILE A 399 12.83 14.22 2.36
CA ILE A 399 14.15 13.76 1.92
C ILE A 399 15.27 14.66 2.48
N ASP A 400 14.99 15.94 2.75
CA ASP A 400 15.98 16.93 3.19
C ASP A 400 16.22 16.98 4.71
N ASN A 401 15.46 16.19 5.50
CA ASN A 401 15.62 16.19 6.95
C ASN A 401 16.85 15.36 7.38
N LEU A 402 17.81 16.02 8.02
CA LEU A 402 19.02 15.40 8.59
C LEU A 402 18.68 14.54 9.81
N PHE A 403 19.44 13.45 10.04
CA PHE A 403 19.27 12.55 11.20
C PHE A 403 19.66 13.19 12.53
N TRP A 404 20.57 14.16 12.50
CA TRP A 404 21.09 14.80 13.68
C TRP A 404 20.95 16.32 13.59
N GLU A 405 20.44 16.92 14.66
CA GLU A 405 20.28 18.36 14.83
C GLU A 405 21.16 18.85 15.98
N ILE A 406 21.88 19.95 15.78
CA ILE A 406 22.62 20.63 16.85
C ILE A 406 21.89 21.91 17.21
N LYS A 407 21.60 22.12 18.49
CA LYS A 407 20.88 23.30 18.99
C LYS A 407 21.57 23.86 20.24
N GLY A 408 21.39 25.17 20.46
CA GLY A 408 21.92 25.89 21.62
C GLY A 408 23.20 26.71 21.35
N ILE A 409 23.71 26.71 20.12
CA ILE A 409 24.90 27.48 19.71
C ILE A 409 24.64 28.16 18.36
N LYS A 410 25.19 29.36 18.16
CA LYS A 410 25.03 30.16 16.92
C LYS A 410 25.82 29.61 15.72
N ASP A 411 26.93 28.92 15.96
CA ASP A 411 27.79 28.31 14.94
C ASP A 411 28.24 26.90 15.37
N PRO A 412 27.41 25.86 15.14
CA PRO A 412 27.66 24.52 15.65
C PRO A 412 28.78 23.78 14.92
N ASP A 413 29.02 24.08 13.64
CA ASP A 413 29.98 23.38 12.79
C ASP A 413 31.44 23.77 13.12
N ARG A 414 31.64 24.86 13.87
CA ARG A 414 32.93 25.27 14.43
C ARG A 414 33.36 24.45 15.65
N LEU A 415 32.41 23.86 16.37
CA LEU A 415 32.65 23.11 17.62
C LEU A 415 32.52 21.60 17.44
N PHE A 416 31.62 21.17 16.56
CA PHE A 416 31.27 19.78 16.34
C PHE A 416 31.37 19.47 14.84
N GLN A 417 32.19 18.49 14.48
CA GLN A 417 32.20 17.94 13.13
C GLN A 417 31.33 16.68 13.14
N ILE A 418 30.24 16.69 12.38
CA ILE A 418 29.33 15.55 12.29
C ILE A 418 28.72 15.49 10.91
N ASN A 419 28.72 14.30 10.31
CA ASN A 419 27.89 14.06 9.14
C ASN A 419 26.43 13.85 9.56
N LYS A 420 25.64 14.92 9.52
CA LYS A 420 24.23 14.94 9.93
C LYS A 420 23.32 14.11 9.02
N SER A 421 23.79 13.71 7.84
CA SER A 421 23.01 12.94 6.84
C SER A 421 23.02 11.43 7.07
N ILE A 422 23.86 10.92 7.99
CA ILE A 422 24.01 9.50 8.27
C ILE A 422 23.41 9.19 9.66
N SER A 423 22.59 8.14 9.74
CA SER A 423 21.93 7.74 11.00
C SER A 423 22.92 7.25 12.07
N ASN A 424 23.92 6.47 11.66
CA ASN A 424 25.06 6.08 12.48
C ASN A 424 26.28 6.91 12.06
N SER A 425 26.52 8.03 12.72
CA SER A 425 27.58 8.98 12.38
C SER A 425 28.55 9.13 13.54
N ASN A 426 29.73 9.69 13.26
CA ASN A 426 30.64 10.09 14.31
C ASN A 426 30.50 11.60 14.56
N LEU A 427 30.46 11.97 15.83
CA LEU A 427 30.50 13.35 16.28
C LEU A 427 31.90 13.61 16.83
N GLU A 428 32.67 14.42 16.11
CA GLU A 428 34.07 14.71 16.41
C GLU A 428 34.19 16.09 17.06
N ILE A 429 35.01 16.16 18.12
CA ILE A 429 35.26 17.38 18.90
C ILE A 429 36.76 17.52 19.11
N SER A 430 37.33 18.70 18.82
CA SER A 430 38.75 18.93 19.13
C SER A 430 39.02 18.91 20.64
N ARG A 431 40.18 18.38 21.04
CA ARG A 431 40.58 18.30 22.46
C ARG A 431 40.54 19.65 23.18
N GLU A 432 40.91 20.74 22.50
CA GLU A 432 40.85 22.09 23.06
C GLU A 432 39.41 22.53 23.40
N ASN A 433 38.45 22.17 22.55
CA ASN A 433 37.05 22.47 22.77
C ASN A 433 36.41 21.52 23.78
N PHE A 434 36.87 20.25 23.81
CA PHE A 434 36.41 19.26 24.77
C PHE A 434 36.74 19.64 26.22
N LYS A 435 37.92 20.20 26.48
CA LYS A 435 38.33 20.68 27.82
C LYS A 435 37.41 21.75 28.40
N LYS A 436 36.62 22.44 27.57
CA LYS A 436 35.67 23.47 28.00
C LYS A 436 34.36 22.87 28.54
N ILE A 437 34.12 21.57 28.34
CA ILE A 437 32.90 20.87 28.74
C ILE A 437 33.04 20.41 30.19
N LYS A 438 32.08 20.76 31.06
CA LYS A 438 32.06 20.34 32.47
C LYS A 438 31.32 19.02 32.68
N ARG A 439 30.22 18.83 31.95
CA ARG A 439 29.35 17.66 32.10
C ARG A 439 28.70 17.28 30.77
N ILE A 440 28.54 15.98 30.56
CA ILE A 440 27.82 15.40 29.43
C ILE A 440 26.65 14.58 29.96
N VAL A 441 25.48 14.74 29.35
CA VAL A 441 24.31 13.89 29.65
C VAL A 441 23.81 13.25 28.38
N ILE A 442 23.82 11.92 28.32
CA ILE A 442 23.40 11.14 27.17
C ILE A 442 22.05 10.48 27.46
N TYR A 443 21.12 10.63 26.52
CA TYR A 443 19.76 10.10 26.61
C TYR A 443 19.61 8.95 25.62
N TYR A 444 19.31 7.76 26.12
CA TYR A 444 19.10 6.56 25.32
C TYR A 444 17.63 6.14 25.26
N SER A 445 17.28 5.45 24.19
CA SER A 445 15.97 4.82 24.00
C SER A 445 15.83 3.47 24.71
N SER A 446 16.93 2.75 24.97
CA SER A 446 16.97 1.43 25.62
C SER A 446 18.28 1.21 26.38
N ASN A 447 18.34 0.18 27.23
CA ASN A 447 19.52 -0.17 28.04
C ASN A 447 20.64 -0.88 27.28
N LEU A 448 20.50 -1.09 25.96
CA LEU A 448 21.28 -2.12 25.26
C LEU A 448 22.66 -1.69 24.76
N TYR A 449 23.04 -0.40 24.80
CA TYR A 449 24.36 0.04 24.34
C TYR A 449 24.88 1.27 25.09
N GLU A 450 26.18 1.25 25.43
CA GLU A 450 26.96 2.45 25.81
C GLU A 450 27.50 3.13 24.55
N ILE A 451 27.62 4.45 24.56
CA ILE A 451 28.30 5.21 23.50
C ILE A 451 29.78 4.79 23.45
N ASP A 452 30.29 4.54 22.25
CA ASP A 452 31.72 4.31 22.06
C ASP A 452 32.42 5.65 21.82
N ILE A 453 33.51 5.88 22.57
CA ILE A 453 34.24 7.15 22.56
C ILE A 453 35.71 6.82 22.34
N ASP A 454 36.23 7.24 21.19
CA ASP A 454 37.61 7.03 20.78
C ASP A 454 38.36 8.38 20.73
N SER A 455 39.68 8.35 20.86
CA SER A 455 40.52 9.55 20.72
C SER A 455 41.60 9.31 19.67
N LYS A 456 41.50 10.00 18.54
CA LYS A 456 42.48 9.92 17.43
C LYS A 456 42.92 11.32 17.04
N ASN A 457 44.22 11.52 16.89
CA ASN A 457 44.84 12.73 16.28
C ASN A 457 44.24 14.08 16.76
N ASP A 458 44.24 14.31 18.08
CA ASP A 458 43.70 15.52 18.75
C ASP A 458 42.19 15.79 18.63
N MET A 459 41.44 14.83 18.10
CA MET A 459 39.97 14.79 18.11
C MET A 459 39.46 13.72 19.10
N ILE A 460 38.26 13.96 19.62
CA ILE A 460 37.49 13.02 20.44
C ILE A 460 36.22 12.69 19.67
N ASP A 461 36.04 11.41 19.37
CA ASP A 461 34.98 10.92 18.50
C ASP A 461 33.91 10.22 19.33
N PHE A 462 32.67 10.63 19.15
CA PHE A 462 31.49 10.01 19.74
C PHE A 462 30.77 9.20 18.66
N SER A 463 30.72 7.88 18.81
CA SER A 463 29.98 7.01 17.88
C SER A 463 28.48 7.15 18.13
N LEU A 464 27.80 7.90 17.26
CA LEU A 464 26.35 8.08 17.32
C LEU A 464 25.66 6.89 16.66
N SER A 465 24.69 6.32 17.36
CA SER A 465 23.95 5.15 16.92
C SER A 465 22.45 5.34 17.07
N SER A 466 21.69 4.44 16.46
CA SER A 466 20.22 4.48 16.43
C SER A 466 19.53 4.64 17.78
N ASN A 467 20.14 4.15 18.85
CA ASN A 467 19.54 4.17 20.19
C ASN A 467 19.73 5.49 20.94
N ILE A 468 20.65 6.37 20.51
CA ILE A 468 20.93 7.66 21.14
C ILE A 468 19.86 8.66 20.69
N LEU A 469 19.15 9.24 21.68
CA LEU A 469 18.09 10.21 21.44
C LEU A 469 18.62 11.64 21.47
N ARG A 470 19.54 11.92 22.39
CA ARG A 470 20.13 13.23 22.61
C ARG A 470 21.42 13.12 23.40
N ILE A 471 22.39 13.95 23.07
CA ILE A 471 23.57 14.24 23.90
C ILE A 471 23.51 15.70 24.29
N SER A 472 23.68 16.01 25.57
CA SER A 472 23.71 17.38 26.09
C SER A 472 25.08 17.69 26.67
N PHE A 473 25.73 18.70 26.14
CA PHE A 473 27.03 19.20 26.57
C PHE A 473 26.83 20.47 27.40
N TYR A 474 27.36 20.49 28.62
CA TYR A 474 27.25 21.62 29.55
C TYR A 474 28.62 22.30 29.67
N PHE A 475 28.70 23.57 29.22
CA PHE A 475 29.91 24.40 29.34
C PHE A 475 29.87 25.27 30.61
N SER A 476 28.67 25.73 30.98
CA SER A 476 28.36 26.42 32.25
C SER A 476 26.92 26.09 32.71
N GLU A 477 26.47 26.59 33.86
CA GLU A 477 25.08 26.36 34.33
C GLU A 477 24.01 26.90 33.36
N LYS A 478 24.37 27.90 32.54
CA LYS A 478 23.47 28.56 31.58
C LYS A 478 23.76 28.18 30.12
N GLU A 479 25.00 27.85 29.77
CA GLU A 479 25.38 27.47 28.40
C GLU A 479 25.33 25.95 28.21
N LYS A 480 24.35 25.50 27.42
CA LYS A 480 24.15 24.10 27.04
C LYS A 480 24.03 23.95 25.53
N CYS A 481 24.78 23.00 24.96
CA CYS A 481 24.59 22.53 23.60
C CYS A 481 23.92 21.17 23.62
N PHE A 482 23.12 20.85 22.60
CA PHE A 482 22.54 19.53 22.47
C PHE A 482 22.56 19.05 21.02
N VAL A 483 23.06 17.82 20.85
CA VAL A 483 22.96 17.04 19.62
C VAL A 483 21.77 16.11 19.79
N LYS A 484 20.69 16.32 19.01
CA LYS A 484 19.43 15.59 19.12
C LYS A 484 19.19 14.77 17.86
N ARG A 485 18.72 13.53 18.03
CA ARG A 485 18.23 12.70 16.93
C ARG A 485 16.92 13.24 16.37
N ASN A 486 16.83 13.35 15.06
CA ASN A 486 15.62 13.78 14.36
C ASN A 486 14.63 12.62 14.27
N ARG A 487 13.72 12.55 15.24
CA ARG A 487 12.68 11.51 15.28
C ARG A 487 11.61 11.66 14.21
N VAL A 488 11.44 12.84 13.63
CA VAL A 488 10.56 13.01 12.48
C VAL A 488 11.14 12.23 11.30
N ARG A 489 12.46 12.30 11.09
CA ARG A 489 13.13 11.51 10.07
C ARG A 489 12.96 10.00 10.32
N ASP A 490 13.24 9.53 11.54
CA ASP A 490 13.07 8.12 11.90
C ASP A 490 11.64 7.62 11.63
N TYR A 491 10.63 8.42 11.98
CA TYR A 491 9.22 8.08 11.81
C TYR A 491 8.83 7.89 10.33
N TYR A 492 9.33 8.74 9.43
CA TYR A 492 9.03 8.61 7.99
C TYR A 492 9.89 7.53 7.33
N ASP A 493 11.11 7.28 7.80
CA ASP A 493 11.93 6.15 7.33
C ASP A 493 11.28 4.81 7.73
N GLU A 494 10.78 4.67 8.97
CA GLU A 494 9.99 3.51 9.42
C GLU A 494 8.72 3.35 8.57
N TYR A 495 7.97 4.44 8.37
CA TYR A 495 6.77 4.42 7.52
C TYR A 495 7.09 3.93 6.10
N LYS A 496 8.14 4.47 5.48
CA LYS A 496 8.57 4.07 4.14
C LYS A 496 8.95 2.59 4.07
N GLU A 497 9.75 2.12 5.02
CA GLU A 497 10.21 0.73 5.08
C GLU A 497 9.02 -0.23 5.20
N GLU A 498 8.13 0.00 6.16
CA GLU A 498 7.00 -0.88 6.44
C GLU A 498 5.97 -0.90 5.31
N VAL A 499 5.70 0.26 4.68
CA VAL A 499 4.76 0.33 3.56
C VAL A 499 5.25 -0.43 2.33
N TRP A 500 6.54 -0.32 2.00
CA TRP A 500 7.14 -1.14 0.94
C TRP A 500 7.11 -2.63 1.30
N LYS A 501 7.42 -3.02 2.54
CA LYS A 501 7.34 -4.42 3.00
C LYS A 501 5.92 -4.98 2.91
N ILE A 502 4.89 -4.21 3.27
CA ILE A 502 3.48 -4.61 3.11
C ILE A 502 3.18 -4.94 1.65
N LEU A 503 3.66 -4.10 0.72
CA LEU A 503 3.47 -4.31 -0.71
C LEU A 503 4.24 -5.54 -1.22
N PHE A 504 5.51 -5.70 -0.82
CA PHE A 504 6.32 -6.87 -1.19
C PHE A 504 5.73 -8.19 -0.69
N ASN A 505 5.20 -8.21 0.54
CA ASN A 505 4.49 -9.37 1.06
C ASN A 505 3.27 -9.74 0.21
N LYS A 506 2.53 -8.75 -0.29
CA LYS A 506 1.43 -9.01 -1.21
C LYS A 506 1.92 -9.58 -2.54
N TYR A 507 3.01 -9.05 -3.10
CA TYR A 507 3.64 -9.61 -4.31
C TYR A 507 4.09 -11.06 -4.16
N LYS A 508 4.60 -11.43 -2.99
CA LYS A 508 5.03 -12.80 -2.68
C LYS A 508 3.88 -13.81 -2.66
N VAL A 509 2.67 -13.40 -2.27
CA VAL A 509 1.50 -14.28 -2.10
C VAL A 509 0.63 -14.38 -3.37
N THR A 510 0.81 -13.48 -4.35
CA THR A 510 -0.02 -13.44 -5.56
C THR A 510 0.34 -14.55 -6.55
N ASN A 511 -0.64 -15.38 -6.93
CA ASN A 511 -0.43 -16.49 -7.88
C ASN A 511 -0.31 -16.08 -9.36
N ASN A 512 -0.75 -14.87 -9.74
CA ASN A 512 -0.74 -14.40 -11.13
C ASN A 512 -0.11 -12.99 -11.23
N PHE A 513 1.17 -12.93 -11.61
CA PHE A 513 1.96 -11.69 -11.59
C PHE A 513 2.02 -10.96 -12.93
N SER A 514 1.57 -11.59 -14.02
CA SER A 514 1.46 -10.94 -15.33
C SER A 514 0.55 -9.72 -15.32
N ASP A 515 -0.33 -9.61 -14.32
CA ASP A 515 -1.24 -8.48 -14.12
C ASP A 515 -0.73 -7.48 -13.06
N VAL A 516 0.41 -7.71 -12.42
CA VAL A 516 0.86 -6.91 -11.27
C VAL A 516 1.63 -5.65 -11.70
N TYR A 517 1.15 -4.48 -11.26
CA TYR A 517 1.80 -3.20 -11.50
C TYR A 517 3.03 -3.02 -10.61
N LEU A 518 4.22 -3.05 -11.21
CA LEU A 518 5.49 -2.82 -10.53
C LEU A 518 5.82 -1.32 -10.43
N PRO A 519 6.49 -0.88 -9.36
CA PRO A 519 6.92 0.50 -9.23
C PRO A 519 7.90 0.89 -10.34
N ASN A 520 7.56 1.91 -11.12
CA ASN A 520 8.43 2.48 -12.16
C ASN A 520 9.19 3.72 -11.65
N LEU A 521 10.28 3.50 -10.92
CA LEU A 521 11.13 4.58 -10.40
C LEU A 521 12.28 4.88 -11.38
N ARG A 522 12.47 6.16 -11.71
CA ARG A 522 13.58 6.62 -12.57
C ARG A 522 14.93 6.37 -11.89
N GLU A 523 15.93 5.95 -12.66
CA GLU A 523 17.32 5.85 -12.17
C GLU A 523 17.84 7.23 -11.71
N PRO A 524 18.70 7.27 -10.66
CA PRO A 524 19.28 8.52 -10.19
C PRO A 524 20.18 9.15 -11.26
N GLU A 525 20.16 10.48 -11.39
CA GLU A 525 21.06 11.20 -12.29
C GLU A 525 22.32 11.63 -11.54
N PHE A 526 23.46 11.43 -12.17
CA PHE A 526 24.78 11.84 -11.67
C PHE A 526 25.21 13.09 -12.41
N ARG A 527 25.49 14.18 -11.69
CA ARG A 527 26.06 15.41 -12.25
C ARG A 527 27.39 15.70 -11.59
N LEU A 528 28.41 15.97 -12.40
CA LEU A 528 29.67 16.50 -11.93
C LEU A 528 29.53 18.02 -11.81
N ASP A 529 29.86 18.59 -10.66
CA ASP A 529 30.04 20.03 -10.54
C ASP A 529 31.37 20.47 -11.19
N SER A 530 31.58 21.79 -11.29
CA SER A 530 32.80 22.38 -11.85
C SER A 530 34.07 22.08 -11.03
N LEU A 531 33.93 21.50 -9.83
CA LEU A 531 35.02 21.13 -8.93
C LEU A 531 35.30 19.61 -8.95
N GLY A 532 34.56 18.84 -9.76
CA GLY A 532 34.69 17.39 -9.86
C GLY A 532 33.93 16.60 -8.79
N ASN A 533 33.08 17.25 -7.98
CA ASN A 533 32.22 16.55 -7.03
C ASN A 533 31.00 15.95 -7.73
N ILE A 534 30.65 14.74 -7.34
CA ILE A 534 29.48 14.04 -7.87
C ILE A 534 28.24 14.42 -7.05
N HIS A 535 27.31 15.15 -7.66
CA HIS A 535 25.96 15.33 -7.15
C HIS A 535 25.06 14.21 -7.66
N ILE A 536 24.48 13.45 -6.72
CA ILE A 536 23.51 12.40 -7.01
C ILE A 536 22.12 12.98 -6.81
N SER A 537 21.31 12.98 -7.86
CA SER A 537 19.91 13.37 -7.79
C SER A 537 19.01 12.15 -7.92
N ASP A 538 18.45 11.71 -6.79
CA ASP A 538 17.53 10.58 -6.69
C ASP A 538 16.11 11.08 -6.36
N TYR A 539 15.52 11.82 -7.29
CA TYR A 539 14.21 12.46 -7.11
C TYR A 539 13.08 11.49 -6.74
N TYR A 540 13.16 10.25 -7.23
CA TYR A 540 12.17 9.21 -6.97
C TYR A 540 12.56 8.31 -5.80
N ASN A 541 13.68 8.60 -5.13
CA ASN A 541 14.19 7.86 -3.98
C ASN A 541 14.37 6.35 -4.28
N LYS A 542 14.79 6.04 -5.50
CA LYS A 542 14.99 4.69 -6.02
C LYS A 542 16.08 3.97 -5.26
N LEU A 543 17.13 4.65 -4.81
CA LEU A 543 18.20 4.04 -4.01
C LEU A 543 17.66 3.57 -2.66
N GLY A 544 16.85 4.40 -1.99
CA GLY A 544 16.21 4.02 -0.73
C GLY A 544 15.21 2.88 -0.89
N TYR A 545 14.41 2.90 -1.97
CA TYR A 545 13.54 1.77 -2.33
C TYR A 545 14.35 0.48 -2.57
N SER A 546 15.42 0.58 -3.35
CA SER A 546 16.24 -0.57 -3.75
C SER A 546 16.93 -1.21 -2.55
N LYS A 547 17.36 -0.41 -1.58
CA LYS A 547 17.87 -0.90 -0.30
C LYS A 547 16.83 -1.72 0.45
N ILE A 548 15.62 -1.17 0.64
CA ILE A 548 14.53 -1.88 1.34
C ILE A 548 14.16 -3.16 0.61
N CYS A 549 14.11 -3.14 -0.73
CA CYS A 549 13.83 -4.31 -1.56
C CYS A 549 14.93 -5.37 -1.43
N PHE A 550 16.21 -4.97 -1.47
CA PHE A 550 17.35 -5.86 -1.29
C PHE A 550 17.34 -6.52 0.10
N ASP A 551 17.16 -5.72 1.16
CA ASP A 551 17.08 -6.21 2.54
C ASP A 551 15.91 -7.21 2.68
N TYR A 552 14.73 -6.86 2.16
CA TYR A 552 13.56 -7.74 2.15
C TYR A 552 13.80 -9.06 1.41
N LEU A 553 14.37 -9.01 0.20
CA LEU A 553 14.59 -10.22 -0.62
C LEU A 553 15.67 -11.12 0.01
N THR A 554 16.72 -10.55 0.59
CA THR A 554 17.78 -11.33 1.23
C THR A 554 17.27 -12.00 2.52
N GLU A 555 16.49 -11.30 3.34
CA GLU A 555 15.90 -11.85 4.58
C GLU A 555 14.79 -12.88 4.32
N SER A 556 13.97 -12.68 3.28
CA SER A 556 12.77 -13.48 3.05
C SER A 556 12.96 -14.70 2.14
N LEU A 557 14.11 -14.83 1.47
CA LEU A 557 14.40 -15.89 0.51
C LEU A 557 15.52 -16.82 0.99
N SER A 558 15.15 -18.09 1.23
CA SER A 558 16.11 -19.19 1.06
C SER A 558 16.43 -19.32 -0.44
N TYR A 559 17.57 -19.92 -0.84
CA TYR A 559 17.90 -20.10 -2.26
C TYR A 559 16.88 -21.07 -2.86
N GLU A 560 15.73 -20.55 -3.33
CA GLU A 560 14.53 -21.35 -3.61
C GLU A 560 14.51 -21.83 -5.06
N ASP A 561 14.35 -23.15 -5.18
CA ASP A 561 14.45 -23.90 -6.42
C ASP A 561 13.41 -23.45 -7.45
N SER A 562 13.84 -23.37 -8.71
CA SER A 562 13.13 -22.94 -9.93
C SER A 562 11.74 -23.55 -10.20
N LYS A 563 11.28 -24.51 -9.39
CA LYS A 563 9.98 -25.19 -9.55
C LYS A 563 8.79 -24.48 -8.87
N ASN A 564 9.02 -23.44 -8.08
CA ASN A 564 7.94 -22.68 -7.42
C ASN A 564 7.51 -21.46 -8.25
N ALA A 565 6.22 -21.33 -8.54
CA ALA A 565 5.62 -20.17 -9.23
C ALA A 565 5.97 -18.81 -8.57
N ASN A 566 6.28 -18.80 -7.28
CA ASN A 566 6.77 -17.64 -6.53
C ASN A 566 8.06 -17.03 -7.10
N ASN A 567 8.88 -17.80 -7.82
CA ASN A 567 10.17 -17.32 -8.34
C ASN A 567 10.02 -16.24 -9.41
N ASN A 568 9.01 -16.30 -10.28
CA ASN A 568 8.84 -15.30 -11.34
C ASN A 568 8.53 -13.90 -10.78
N ASN A 569 7.75 -13.84 -9.69
CA ASN A 569 7.32 -12.60 -9.05
C ASN A 569 8.48 -11.88 -8.37
N LEU A 570 9.32 -12.64 -7.69
CA LEU A 570 10.47 -12.11 -6.96
C LEU A 570 11.57 -11.64 -7.93
N LEU A 571 11.78 -12.37 -9.02
CA LEU A 571 12.68 -11.91 -10.10
C LEU A 571 12.16 -10.61 -10.75
N ALA A 572 10.84 -10.43 -10.85
CA ALA A 572 10.28 -9.19 -11.36
C ALA A 572 10.55 -8.00 -10.41
N LEU A 573 10.53 -8.21 -9.08
CA LEU A 573 10.93 -7.18 -8.12
C LEU A 573 12.40 -6.79 -8.24
N VAL A 574 13.29 -7.75 -8.51
CA VAL A 574 14.71 -7.46 -8.76
C VAL A 574 14.83 -6.44 -9.88
N LYS A 575 14.10 -6.58 -11.00
CA LYS A 575 14.16 -5.64 -12.13
C LYS A 575 13.83 -4.18 -11.78
N THR A 576 13.08 -3.94 -10.70
CA THR A 576 12.67 -2.58 -10.27
C THR A 576 13.74 -1.82 -9.47
N MET A 577 14.72 -2.53 -8.90
CA MET A 577 15.80 -1.89 -8.13
C MET A 577 16.72 -1.06 -9.03
N SER A 578 17.59 -0.22 -8.46
CA SER A 578 18.63 0.48 -9.21
C SER A 578 19.68 -0.51 -9.72
N ALA A 579 20.47 -0.11 -10.74
CA ALA A 579 21.47 -0.99 -11.35
C ALA A 579 22.45 -1.60 -10.32
N LYS A 580 22.93 -0.80 -9.35
CA LYS A 580 23.85 -1.25 -8.30
C LYS A 580 23.22 -2.34 -7.41
N TYR A 581 22.02 -2.09 -6.88
CA TYR A 581 21.35 -3.07 -6.00
C TYR A 581 20.92 -4.33 -6.76
N ARG A 582 20.53 -4.22 -8.04
CA ARG A 582 20.27 -5.38 -8.91
C ARG A 582 21.49 -6.26 -9.07
N ALA A 583 22.64 -5.66 -9.41
CA ALA A 583 23.89 -6.39 -9.57
C ALA A 583 24.38 -6.99 -8.24
N ALA A 584 24.25 -6.25 -7.13
CA ALA A 584 24.59 -6.75 -5.80
C ALA A 584 23.73 -7.98 -5.43
N PHE A 585 22.42 -7.95 -5.72
CA PHE A 585 21.54 -9.09 -5.51
C PHE A 585 21.92 -10.30 -6.38
N ALA A 586 22.20 -10.08 -7.66
CA ALA A 586 22.63 -11.14 -8.57
C ALA A 586 23.95 -11.78 -8.10
N LEU A 587 24.94 -10.97 -7.71
CA LEU A 587 26.22 -11.42 -7.16
C LEU A 587 26.02 -12.22 -5.86
N PHE A 588 25.17 -11.72 -4.95
CA PHE A 588 24.80 -12.39 -3.71
C PHE A 588 24.20 -13.78 -3.97
N GLN A 589 23.27 -13.90 -4.93
CA GLN A 589 22.64 -15.19 -5.25
C GLN A 589 23.59 -16.17 -5.95
N LEU A 590 24.45 -15.68 -6.86
CA LEU A 590 25.42 -16.51 -7.57
C LEU A 590 26.49 -17.10 -6.63
N LEU A 591 26.93 -16.34 -5.63
CA LEU A 591 27.99 -16.78 -4.71
C LEU A 591 27.48 -17.39 -3.40
N ARG A 592 26.15 -17.58 -3.26
CA ARG A 592 25.55 -18.04 -2.00
C ARG A 592 26.03 -19.45 -1.58
N PRO A 593 26.43 -19.68 -0.31
CA PRO A 593 27.05 -20.93 0.10
C PRO A 593 26.19 -22.20 0.01
N ASP A 594 24.90 -22.07 0.35
CA ASP A 594 23.98 -23.22 0.41
C ASP A 594 23.50 -23.67 -0.98
N SER A 595 23.98 -23.04 -2.05
CA SER A 595 23.49 -23.21 -3.42
C SER A 595 24.25 -24.28 -4.23
N LYS A 596 24.26 -25.53 -3.76
CA LYS A 596 24.85 -26.65 -4.55
C LYS A 596 24.16 -26.90 -5.91
N ASN A 597 23.06 -26.20 -6.19
CA ASN A 597 22.27 -26.39 -7.41
C ASN A 597 22.68 -25.39 -8.51
N TRP A 598 23.11 -25.94 -9.65
CA TRP A 598 23.06 -25.26 -10.95
C TRP A 598 21.63 -25.43 -11.50
N ASP A 599 20.94 -24.31 -11.72
CA ASP A 599 19.51 -24.19 -12.08
C ASP A 599 19.29 -23.08 -13.12
N THR A 600 18.03 -22.88 -13.54
CA THR A 600 17.66 -21.88 -14.56
C THR A 600 17.86 -20.43 -14.12
N ASN A 601 17.89 -20.14 -12.80
CA ASN A 601 18.04 -18.78 -12.30
C ASN A 601 19.48 -18.27 -12.46
N VAL A 602 20.46 -19.17 -12.57
CA VAL A 602 21.88 -18.81 -12.80
C VAL A 602 22.03 -17.96 -14.06
N GLU A 603 21.33 -18.32 -15.14
CA GLU A 603 21.32 -17.57 -16.40
C GLU A 603 20.77 -16.16 -16.23
N TYR A 604 19.63 -16.03 -15.56
CA TYR A 604 19.03 -14.74 -15.24
C TYR A 604 19.96 -13.83 -14.41
N TYR A 605 20.59 -14.36 -13.36
CA TYR A 605 21.52 -13.57 -12.54
C TYR A 605 22.79 -13.20 -13.30
N LYS A 606 23.30 -14.11 -14.15
CA LYS A 606 24.43 -13.84 -15.05
C LYS A 606 24.11 -12.68 -15.99
N GLU A 607 22.92 -12.65 -16.58
CA GLU A 607 22.50 -11.56 -17.47
C GLU A 607 22.48 -10.21 -16.76
N ILE A 608 21.90 -10.13 -15.56
CA ILE A 608 21.89 -8.90 -14.76
C ILE A 608 23.30 -8.41 -14.48
N LEU A 609 24.14 -9.29 -13.91
CA LEU A 609 25.49 -8.91 -13.51
C LEU A 609 26.34 -8.49 -14.72
N SER A 610 26.23 -9.24 -15.82
CA SER A 610 26.94 -8.92 -17.07
C SER A 610 26.48 -7.60 -17.66
N ALA A 611 25.18 -7.33 -17.69
CA ALA A 611 24.63 -6.11 -18.27
C ALA A 611 25.10 -4.84 -17.52
N VAL A 612 25.17 -4.91 -16.19
CA VAL A 612 25.59 -3.77 -15.36
C VAL A 612 27.10 -3.55 -15.42
N LEU A 613 27.89 -4.61 -15.56
CA LEU A 613 29.35 -4.48 -15.66
C LEU A 613 29.83 -4.15 -17.08
N LYS A 614 29.10 -4.51 -18.15
CA LYS A 614 29.49 -4.29 -19.56
C LYS A 614 29.94 -2.86 -19.92
N PRO A 615 29.38 -1.76 -19.37
CA PRO A 615 29.79 -0.40 -19.71
C PRO A 615 31.21 -0.04 -19.25
N TYR A 616 31.76 -0.74 -18.26
CA TYR A 616 33.05 -0.41 -17.66
C TYR A 616 34.18 -1.21 -18.31
N ASN A 617 34.77 -0.62 -19.37
CA ASN A 617 35.96 -1.14 -20.03
C ASN A 617 37.26 -0.79 -19.28
N ASN A 618 37.22 0.25 -18.44
CA ASN A 618 38.33 0.61 -17.56
C ASN A 618 38.35 -0.30 -16.33
N GLU A 619 39.47 -0.99 -16.11
CA GLU A 619 39.65 -1.94 -15.01
C GLU A 619 39.51 -1.27 -13.63
N THR A 620 39.96 -0.02 -13.47
CA THR A 620 39.88 0.71 -12.20
C THR A 620 38.43 1.04 -11.84
N GLU A 621 37.69 1.64 -12.77
CA GLU A 621 36.26 1.97 -12.59
C GLU A 621 35.42 0.71 -12.37
N ARG A 622 35.74 -0.37 -13.10
CA ARG A 622 35.08 -1.67 -12.93
C ARG A 622 35.33 -2.26 -11.55
N ARG A 623 36.56 -2.16 -11.04
CA ARG A 623 36.92 -2.60 -9.68
C ARG A 623 36.17 -1.78 -8.64
N GLU A 624 36.20 -0.45 -8.73
CA GLU A 624 35.48 0.44 -7.81
C GLU A 624 33.99 0.11 -7.78
N PHE A 625 33.38 -0.07 -8.96
CA PHE A 625 31.99 -0.47 -9.06
C PHE A 625 31.72 -1.84 -8.43
N TYR A 626 32.59 -2.83 -8.64
CA TYR A 626 32.43 -4.14 -8.00
C TYR A 626 32.54 -4.04 -6.47
N MET A 627 33.47 -3.24 -5.95
CA MET A 627 33.62 -3.02 -4.50
C MET A 627 32.40 -2.32 -3.89
N ASP A 628 31.73 -1.43 -4.63
CA ASP A 628 30.43 -0.89 -4.22
C ASP A 628 29.38 -2.01 -4.03
N LEU A 629 29.37 -3.04 -4.88
CA LEU A 629 28.46 -4.18 -4.73
C LEU A 629 28.78 -4.98 -3.46
N VAL A 630 30.07 -5.21 -3.20
CA VAL A 630 30.53 -5.90 -1.98
C VAL A 630 30.11 -5.13 -0.73
N SER A 631 30.24 -3.79 -0.73
CA SER A 631 29.80 -2.92 0.37
C SER A 631 28.28 -2.92 0.62
N ILE A 632 27.48 -3.23 -0.41
CA ILE A 632 26.05 -3.45 -0.25
C ILE A 632 25.80 -4.81 0.42
N ILE A 633 26.47 -5.86 -0.07
CA ILE A 633 26.29 -7.24 0.42
C ILE A 633 26.78 -7.40 1.86
N SER A 634 27.86 -6.72 2.25
CA SER A 634 28.44 -6.82 3.60
C SER A 634 27.51 -6.35 4.72
N LYS A 635 26.43 -5.63 4.38
CA LYS A 635 25.44 -5.11 5.32
C LYS A 635 24.32 -6.11 5.65
N VAL A 636 24.29 -7.28 5.01
CA VAL A 636 23.29 -8.33 5.26
C VAL A 636 23.51 -8.95 6.65
N LYS A 637 22.48 -8.98 7.48
CA LYS A 637 22.62 -9.34 8.92
C LYS A 637 22.29 -10.79 9.29
N TYR A 638 21.43 -11.47 8.52
CA TYR A 638 20.70 -12.66 9.00
C TYR A 638 20.78 -13.90 8.11
N VAL A 639 21.67 -13.92 7.11
CA VAL A 639 21.75 -15.01 6.12
C VAL A 639 23.15 -15.58 6.10
N ASN A 640 23.32 -16.88 5.81
CA ASN A 640 24.63 -17.42 5.42
C ASN A 640 25.06 -16.75 4.11
N TYR A 641 25.96 -15.77 4.20
CA TYR A 641 26.53 -15.08 3.04
C TYR A 641 28.05 -15.18 3.03
N VAL A 642 28.63 -14.93 1.86
CA VAL A 642 30.08 -14.92 1.67
C VAL A 642 30.63 -13.63 2.28
N LYS A 643 31.61 -13.76 3.19
CA LYS A 643 32.26 -12.59 3.80
C LYS A 643 32.81 -11.65 2.73
N ASP A 644 32.81 -10.36 3.04
CA ASP A 644 33.37 -9.29 2.20
C ASP A 644 34.80 -9.62 1.74
N GLU A 645 35.69 -10.05 2.64
CA GLU A 645 37.07 -10.46 2.32
C GLU A 645 37.12 -11.52 1.19
N VAL A 646 36.18 -12.47 1.21
CA VAL A 646 36.12 -13.53 0.19
C VAL A 646 35.55 -12.97 -1.12
N LEU A 647 34.54 -12.10 -1.07
CA LEU A 647 33.98 -11.44 -2.26
C LEU A 647 34.99 -10.53 -2.97
N GLU A 648 35.82 -9.84 -2.21
CA GLU A 648 36.94 -9.04 -2.74
C GLU A 648 37.95 -9.94 -3.45
N LYS A 649 38.35 -11.05 -2.80
CA LYS A 649 39.23 -12.06 -3.41
C LYS A 649 38.66 -12.62 -4.71
N VAL A 650 37.34 -12.81 -4.85
CA VAL A 650 36.73 -13.28 -6.11
C VAL A 650 37.11 -12.36 -7.28
N TYR A 651 37.06 -11.04 -7.08
CA TYR A 651 37.41 -10.08 -8.14
C TYR A 651 38.91 -9.97 -8.38
N GLU A 652 39.71 -9.99 -7.31
CA GLU A 652 41.17 -9.86 -7.41
C GLU A 652 41.80 -11.07 -8.11
N THR A 653 41.21 -12.25 -7.93
CA THR A 653 41.68 -13.51 -8.53
C THR A 653 41.01 -13.86 -9.86
N LYS A 654 40.22 -12.96 -10.45
CA LYS A 654 39.40 -13.24 -11.64
C LYS A 654 40.18 -13.73 -12.87
N ASN A 655 41.46 -13.35 -12.98
CA ASN A 655 42.35 -13.69 -14.10
C ASN A 655 43.42 -14.74 -13.71
N VAL A 656 43.20 -15.50 -12.63
CA VAL A 656 44.13 -16.57 -12.24
C VAL A 656 44.19 -17.66 -13.32
N GLU A 657 45.38 -18.17 -13.61
CA GLU A 657 45.60 -19.20 -14.63
C GLU A 657 45.26 -20.61 -14.12
N THR A 658 45.32 -20.85 -12.81
CA THR A 658 45.09 -22.18 -12.22
C THR A 658 44.13 -22.12 -11.03
N ILE A 659 43.16 -23.02 -11.01
CA ILE A 659 42.17 -23.23 -9.95
C ILE A 659 42.39 -24.62 -9.37
N ASP A 660 43.11 -24.69 -8.23
CA ASP A 660 43.40 -25.93 -7.51
C ASP A 660 42.78 -25.95 -6.11
N ASP A 661 42.95 -27.05 -5.36
CA ASP A 661 42.40 -27.14 -4.00
C ASP A 661 42.94 -26.04 -3.08
N LYS A 662 44.22 -25.66 -3.24
CA LYS A 662 44.84 -24.61 -2.43
C LYS A 662 44.19 -23.26 -2.69
N PHE A 663 43.94 -22.94 -3.95
CA PHE A 663 43.19 -21.77 -4.37
C PHE A 663 41.76 -21.78 -3.80
N LEU A 664 41.08 -22.93 -3.86
CA LEU A 664 39.71 -23.07 -3.35
C LEU A 664 39.62 -23.03 -1.81
N GLU A 665 40.73 -23.11 -1.07
CA GLU A 665 40.70 -22.94 0.40
C GLU A 665 40.18 -21.57 0.81
N ASP A 666 40.43 -20.55 -0.01
CA ASP A 666 39.93 -19.19 0.18
C ASP A 666 38.42 -19.05 -0.12
N PHE A 667 37.83 -20.03 -0.81
CA PHE A 667 36.45 -19.99 -1.30
C PHE A 667 35.63 -21.20 -0.85
N LYS A 668 35.98 -21.86 0.26
CA LYS A 668 35.37 -23.14 0.74
C LYS A 668 33.84 -23.16 0.77
N SER A 669 33.22 -21.99 0.92
CA SER A 669 31.77 -21.84 0.97
C SER A 669 31.11 -21.70 -0.41
N ILE A 670 31.83 -21.36 -1.48
CA ILE A 670 31.24 -21.04 -2.80
C ILE A 670 31.28 -22.26 -3.73
N PRO A 671 30.19 -22.59 -4.45
CA PRO A 671 30.21 -23.60 -5.50
C PRO A 671 31.22 -23.27 -6.62
N THR A 672 32.14 -24.19 -6.92
CA THR A 672 33.26 -23.98 -7.85
C THR A 672 32.80 -23.49 -9.23
N LEU A 673 31.75 -24.09 -9.82
CA LEU A 673 31.28 -23.67 -11.16
C LEU A 673 30.75 -22.23 -11.17
N LYS A 674 30.07 -21.81 -10.09
CA LYS A 674 29.56 -20.44 -9.96
C LYS A 674 30.69 -19.45 -9.71
N LEU A 675 31.71 -19.83 -8.95
CA LEU A 675 32.93 -19.02 -8.79
C LEU A 675 33.60 -18.78 -10.16
N ILE A 676 33.82 -19.83 -10.94
CA ILE A 676 34.43 -19.75 -12.29
C ILE A 676 33.60 -18.83 -13.19
N LEU A 677 32.26 -18.95 -13.15
CA LEU A 677 31.32 -18.11 -13.89
C LEU A 677 31.44 -16.63 -13.48
N VAL A 678 31.36 -16.32 -12.18
CA VAL A 678 31.42 -14.94 -11.68
C VAL A 678 32.76 -14.29 -12.00
N GLN A 679 33.87 -15.01 -11.83
CA GLN A 679 35.20 -14.54 -12.23
C GLN A 679 35.26 -14.25 -13.73
N ASN A 680 34.66 -15.10 -14.56
CA ASN A 680 34.57 -14.87 -16.01
C ASN A 680 33.79 -13.58 -16.33
N ILE A 681 32.67 -13.34 -15.65
CA ILE A 681 31.87 -12.12 -15.81
C ILE A 681 32.66 -10.88 -15.36
N CYS A 682 33.43 -10.99 -14.29
CA CYS A 682 34.24 -9.90 -13.77
C CYS A 682 35.43 -9.57 -14.67
N SER A 683 35.96 -10.53 -15.42
CA SER A 683 37.13 -10.32 -16.29
C SER A 683 36.80 -9.46 -17.52
N THR A 684 37.73 -8.56 -17.86
CA THR A 684 37.74 -7.81 -19.13
C THR A 684 38.45 -8.59 -20.25
N GLN A 685 39.15 -9.68 -19.91
CA GLN A 685 39.90 -10.50 -20.85
C GLN A 685 39.06 -11.71 -21.31
N LYS A 686 38.71 -11.76 -22.59
CA LYS A 686 37.78 -12.76 -23.14
C LYS A 686 38.40 -14.13 -23.44
N TYR A 687 39.72 -14.22 -23.53
CA TYR A 687 40.45 -15.39 -24.06
C TYR A 687 41.55 -15.91 -23.13
N ILE A 688 41.45 -15.64 -21.82
CA ILE A 688 42.32 -16.31 -20.84
C ILE A 688 41.96 -17.79 -20.80
N PHE A 689 42.96 -18.66 -20.81
CA PHE A 689 42.77 -20.07 -20.49
C PHE A 689 42.98 -20.29 -18.98
N ARG A 690 42.06 -21.01 -18.33
CA ARG A 690 42.19 -21.37 -16.91
C ARG A 690 42.21 -22.88 -16.77
N GLU A 691 43.18 -23.38 -16.02
CA GLU A 691 43.32 -24.80 -15.73
C GLU A 691 42.67 -25.14 -14.39
N VAL A 692 41.83 -26.17 -14.34
CA VAL A 692 41.16 -26.61 -13.12
C VAL A 692 41.74 -27.97 -12.67
N LYS A 693 42.37 -28.00 -11.50
CA LYS A 693 43.10 -29.18 -10.96
C LYS A 693 42.69 -29.49 -9.52
N LEU A 694 41.69 -30.34 -9.33
CA LEU A 694 41.27 -30.79 -8.00
C LEU A 694 41.84 -32.18 -7.69
N LYS A 695 42.38 -32.37 -6.48
CA LYS A 695 42.98 -33.63 -6.00
C LYS A 695 41.93 -34.71 -5.79
N GLU A 696 40.76 -34.35 -5.29
CA GLU A 696 39.71 -35.32 -4.95
C GLU A 696 38.81 -35.62 -6.14
N SER A 697 38.79 -36.89 -6.56
CA SER A 697 38.02 -37.38 -7.72
C SER A 697 36.52 -37.08 -7.64
N TRP A 698 35.92 -37.11 -6.44
CA TRP A 698 34.50 -36.81 -6.26
C TRP A 698 34.17 -35.33 -6.49
N LYS A 699 35.10 -34.39 -6.18
CA LYS A 699 34.91 -32.96 -6.47
C LYS A 699 34.94 -32.72 -7.98
N ASN A 700 35.88 -33.36 -8.68
CA ASN A 700 35.94 -33.30 -10.14
C ASN A 700 34.66 -33.86 -10.76
N ALA A 701 34.19 -35.01 -10.28
CA ALA A 701 32.93 -35.60 -10.73
C ALA A 701 31.74 -34.65 -10.48
N GLU A 702 31.59 -34.07 -9.29
CA GLU A 702 30.47 -33.15 -9.04
C GLU A 702 30.52 -31.90 -9.92
N LEU A 703 31.71 -31.32 -10.16
CA LEU A 703 31.88 -30.19 -11.09
C LEU A 703 31.49 -30.56 -12.53
N MET A 704 31.94 -31.72 -13.02
CA MET A 704 31.54 -32.23 -14.33
C MET A 704 30.04 -32.42 -14.43
N LYS A 705 29.41 -33.01 -13.41
CA LYS A 705 27.96 -33.22 -13.39
C LYS A 705 27.20 -31.90 -13.49
N GLN A 706 27.64 -30.87 -12.77
CA GLN A 706 27.02 -29.54 -12.84
C GLN A 706 27.20 -28.90 -14.23
N TYR A 707 28.39 -29.02 -14.83
CA TYR A 707 28.66 -28.54 -16.18
C TYR A 707 27.75 -29.21 -17.22
N LEU A 708 27.68 -30.55 -17.22
CA LEU A 708 26.84 -31.30 -18.14
C LEU A 708 25.34 -31.02 -17.95
N LYS A 709 24.91 -30.78 -16.71
CA LYS A 709 23.56 -30.30 -16.41
C LYS A 709 23.33 -28.89 -16.99
N GLY A 710 24.33 -28.02 -16.89
CA GLY A 710 24.29 -26.65 -17.42
C GLY A 710 24.12 -26.56 -18.94
N LEU A 711 24.63 -27.52 -19.71
CA LEU A 711 24.46 -27.57 -21.16
C LEU A 711 22.98 -27.59 -21.60
N SER A 712 22.08 -28.16 -20.78
CA SER A 712 20.66 -28.23 -21.12
C SER A 712 19.80 -27.17 -20.43
N ILE A 713 20.14 -26.82 -19.18
CA ILE A 713 19.31 -25.93 -18.35
C ILE A 713 19.68 -24.46 -18.54
N THR A 714 20.94 -24.16 -18.88
CA THR A 714 21.43 -22.80 -19.11
C THR A 714 22.25 -22.70 -20.41
N PRO A 715 21.63 -22.97 -21.59
CA PRO A 715 22.34 -23.08 -22.86
C PRO A 715 22.97 -21.76 -23.33
N SER A 716 22.55 -20.58 -22.82
CA SER A 716 23.23 -19.32 -23.15
C SER A 716 24.54 -19.08 -22.39
N ILE A 717 24.82 -19.88 -21.35
CA ILE A 717 26.09 -19.83 -20.61
C ILE A 717 27.09 -20.78 -21.25
N PHE A 718 26.68 -22.02 -21.52
CA PHE A 718 27.56 -23.04 -22.07
C PHE A 718 27.13 -23.41 -23.47
N SER A 719 28.03 -23.21 -24.42
CA SER A 719 27.81 -23.55 -25.82
C SER A 719 28.32 -24.96 -26.13
N HIS A 720 27.55 -25.71 -26.93
CA HIS A 720 28.01 -26.96 -27.55
C HIS A 720 28.83 -26.70 -28.83
N ASP A 721 28.91 -25.45 -29.32
CA ASP A 721 29.65 -25.10 -30.54
C ASP A 721 31.15 -25.00 -30.30
N ALA A 722 31.93 -25.90 -30.92
CA ALA A 722 33.38 -25.95 -30.85
C ALA A 722 34.05 -24.59 -31.11
N CYS A 723 33.45 -23.75 -31.96
CA CYS A 723 34.02 -22.46 -32.36
C CYS A 723 33.87 -21.35 -31.31
N ASN A 724 33.12 -21.57 -30.21
CA ASN A 724 33.08 -20.63 -29.10
C ASN A 724 34.31 -20.82 -28.18
N PHE A 725 35.32 -19.98 -28.39
CA PHE A 725 36.57 -19.95 -27.62
C PHE A 725 36.55 -18.96 -26.44
N ASP A 726 35.38 -18.58 -25.92
CA ASP A 726 35.36 -17.80 -24.69
C ASP A 726 36.06 -18.54 -23.54
N THR A 727 36.63 -17.77 -22.60
CA THR A 727 37.38 -18.31 -21.46
C THR A 727 36.62 -19.39 -20.69
N LEU A 728 35.31 -19.20 -20.46
CA LEU A 728 34.51 -20.14 -19.69
C LEU A 728 34.32 -21.49 -20.40
N ASN A 729 33.89 -21.48 -21.66
CA ASN A 729 33.67 -22.70 -22.44
C ASN A 729 35.00 -23.43 -22.68
N SER A 730 36.08 -22.71 -22.98
CA SER A 730 37.41 -23.31 -23.17
C SER A 730 37.92 -23.98 -21.88
N THR A 731 37.79 -23.30 -20.74
CA THR A 731 38.15 -23.84 -19.41
C THR A 731 37.37 -25.12 -19.09
N MET A 732 36.05 -25.09 -19.27
CA MET A 732 35.20 -26.23 -18.91
C MET A 732 35.34 -27.42 -19.87
N ARG A 733 35.60 -27.18 -21.16
CA ARG A 733 35.87 -28.24 -22.14
C ARG A 733 37.17 -28.96 -21.86
N TYR A 734 38.24 -28.21 -21.62
CA TYR A 734 39.53 -28.80 -21.25
C TYR A 734 39.40 -29.60 -19.95
N PHE A 735 38.75 -29.03 -18.93
CA PHE A 735 38.49 -29.73 -17.68
C PHE A 735 37.71 -31.05 -17.89
N LEU A 736 36.69 -31.05 -18.76
CA LEU A 736 35.94 -32.25 -19.12
C LEU A 736 36.84 -33.30 -19.80
N MET A 737 37.69 -32.91 -20.75
CA MET A 737 38.59 -33.82 -21.46
C MET A 737 39.56 -34.53 -20.51
N GLU A 738 40.23 -33.78 -19.64
CA GLU A 738 41.19 -34.30 -18.66
C GLU A 738 40.54 -35.26 -17.65
N ASN A 739 39.25 -35.10 -17.39
CA ASN A 739 38.52 -35.87 -16.37
C ASN A 739 37.50 -36.87 -16.95
N MET A 740 37.50 -37.12 -18.27
CA MET A 740 36.52 -38.03 -18.91
C MET A 740 36.50 -39.44 -18.29
N GLY A 741 37.63 -39.91 -17.77
CA GLY A 741 37.72 -41.21 -17.08
C GLY A 741 36.88 -41.32 -15.80
N LEU A 742 36.42 -40.20 -15.23
CA LEU A 742 35.56 -40.18 -14.05
C LEU A 742 34.06 -40.34 -14.38
N LEU A 743 33.68 -40.26 -15.66
CA LEU A 743 32.29 -40.42 -16.08
C LEU A 743 31.81 -41.84 -15.79
N SER A 744 30.67 -41.94 -15.11
CA SER A 744 30.00 -43.22 -14.85
C SER A 744 28.59 -43.21 -15.41
N ILE A 745 28.06 -44.39 -15.72
CA ILE A 745 26.65 -44.53 -16.13
C ILE A 745 25.70 -43.98 -15.07
N TYR A 746 26.01 -44.15 -13.78
CA TYR A 746 25.17 -43.64 -12.70
C TYR A 746 25.07 -42.11 -12.73
N MET A 747 26.17 -41.43 -13.02
CA MET A 747 26.23 -39.98 -13.16
C MET A 747 25.44 -39.50 -14.39
N LEU A 748 25.68 -40.13 -15.55
CA LEU A 748 24.96 -39.81 -16.79
C LEU A 748 23.47 -40.09 -16.67
N GLY A 749 23.07 -41.18 -16.00
CA GLY A 749 21.68 -41.52 -15.76
C GLY A 749 20.92 -40.49 -14.91
N LYS A 750 21.62 -39.67 -14.12
CA LYS A 750 21.02 -38.54 -13.36
C LYS A 750 20.86 -37.26 -14.18
N LEU A 751 21.42 -37.20 -15.39
CA LEU A 751 21.23 -36.07 -16.29
C LEU A 751 19.87 -36.17 -16.99
N THR A 752 19.38 -35.06 -17.52
CA THR A 752 18.20 -35.05 -18.42
C THR A 752 18.58 -35.65 -19.76
N LEU A 753 17.60 -36.11 -20.54
CA LEU A 753 17.82 -36.59 -21.90
C LEU A 753 18.51 -35.52 -22.75
N ARG A 754 18.06 -34.26 -22.62
CA ARG A 754 18.67 -33.11 -23.31
C ARG A 754 20.15 -32.93 -22.96
N SER A 755 20.52 -33.03 -21.68
CA SER A 755 21.93 -32.94 -21.27
C SER A 755 22.79 -34.05 -21.89
N LEU A 756 22.25 -35.27 -22.05
CA LEU A 756 22.97 -36.37 -22.67
C LEU A 756 23.19 -36.15 -24.17
N LEU A 757 22.17 -35.66 -24.88
CA LEU A 757 22.28 -35.33 -26.32
C LEU A 757 23.25 -34.17 -26.55
N MET A 758 23.18 -33.12 -25.72
CA MET A 758 24.11 -31.99 -25.79
C MET A 758 25.54 -32.41 -25.44
N PHE A 759 25.72 -33.33 -24.49
CA PHE A 759 27.02 -33.90 -24.17
C PHE A 759 27.61 -34.69 -25.34
N GLU A 760 26.79 -35.51 -26.02
CA GLU A 760 27.20 -36.22 -27.22
C GLU A 760 27.63 -35.26 -28.35
N GLN A 761 26.85 -34.21 -28.60
CA GLN A 761 27.20 -33.16 -29.57
C GLN A 761 28.51 -32.43 -29.19
N LEU A 762 28.70 -32.15 -27.90
CA LEU A 762 29.94 -31.54 -27.40
C LEU A 762 31.16 -32.46 -27.60
N LEU A 763 31.01 -33.77 -27.37
CA LEU A 763 32.09 -34.74 -27.65
C LEU A 763 32.46 -34.77 -29.13
N HIS A 764 31.47 -34.67 -30.01
CA HIS A 764 31.69 -34.57 -31.44
C HIS A 764 32.46 -33.29 -31.81
N SER A 765 32.16 -32.18 -31.14
CA SER A 765 32.72 -30.87 -31.45
C SER A 765 34.16 -30.68 -30.93
N ILE A 766 34.55 -31.36 -29.84
CA ILE A 766 35.82 -31.13 -29.14
C ILE A 766 37.06 -31.70 -29.87
N ARG A 767 36.91 -32.65 -30.79
CA ARG A 767 38.06 -33.27 -31.47
C ARG A 767 38.32 -32.67 -32.86
N GLU A 768 39.53 -32.19 -33.08
CA GLU A 768 40.01 -31.70 -34.38
C GLU A 768 40.15 -32.82 -35.43
N ASP A 769 40.35 -34.06 -34.97
CA ASP A 769 40.60 -35.21 -35.85
C ASP A 769 39.26 -35.80 -36.32
N LYS A 770 38.91 -35.51 -37.58
CA LYS A 770 37.66 -35.90 -38.29
C LYS A 770 37.48 -37.42 -38.49
N SER A 771 38.22 -38.26 -37.77
CA SER A 771 37.97 -39.70 -37.76
C SER A 771 36.59 -39.95 -37.15
N CYS A 772 35.63 -40.30 -38.01
CA CYS A 772 34.20 -40.36 -37.70
C CYS A 772 33.90 -41.26 -36.48
N ASP A 773 32.92 -40.83 -35.67
CA ASP A 773 32.23 -41.59 -34.62
C ASP A 773 32.92 -41.73 -33.24
N PHE A 774 33.84 -40.84 -32.84
CA PHE A 774 34.45 -40.88 -31.49
C PHE A 774 33.41 -40.78 -30.37
N GLU A 775 32.47 -39.84 -30.47
CA GLU A 775 31.40 -39.62 -29.49
C GLU A 775 30.56 -40.88 -29.29
N GLN A 776 30.22 -41.57 -30.39
CA GLN A 776 29.45 -42.80 -30.37
C GLN A 776 30.26 -43.91 -29.71
N LYS A 777 31.53 -44.07 -30.11
CA LYS A 777 32.43 -45.08 -29.55
C LYS A 777 32.63 -44.87 -28.04
N PHE A 778 32.76 -43.61 -27.60
CA PHE A 778 32.86 -43.28 -26.18
C PHE A 778 31.59 -43.67 -25.42
N MET A 779 30.42 -43.21 -25.89
CA MET A 779 29.13 -43.51 -25.25
C MET A 779 28.84 -45.01 -25.21
N VAL A 780 29.10 -45.74 -26.31
CA VAL A 780 28.92 -47.19 -26.41
C VAL A 780 29.87 -47.93 -25.49
N ASN A 781 31.17 -47.59 -25.46
CA ASN A 781 32.15 -48.26 -24.59
C ASN A 781 31.82 -48.04 -23.11
N LEU A 782 31.45 -46.81 -22.75
CA LEU A 782 31.02 -46.49 -21.39
C LEU A 782 29.78 -47.29 -21.00
N PHE A 783 28.85 -47.50 -21.94
CA PHE A 783 27.68 -48.35 -21.75
C PHE A 783 28.02 -49.84 -21.56
N LYS A 784 28.87 -50.38 -22.44
CA LYS A 784 29.31 -51.78 -22.45
C LYS A 784 30.09 -52.16 -21.19
N ASN A 785 31.03 -51.32 -20.78
CA ASN A 785 31.90 -51.55 -19.61
C ASN A 785 31.13 -51.64 -18.29
N ASN A 786 29.89 -51.16 -18.26
CA ASN A 786 29.00 -51.20 -17.10
C ASN A 786 27.83 -52.17 -17.31
N ASN A 787 28.06 -53.25 -18.07
CA ASN A 787 27.12 -54.35 -18.24
C ASN A 787 25.73 -53.95 -18.77
N TYR A 788 25.67 -52.94 -19.65
CA TYR A 788 24.43 -52.54 -20.35
C TYR A 788 23.31 -52.09 -19.39
N SER A 789 23.69 -51.35 -18.35
CA SER A 789 22.76 -50.92 -17.31
C SER A 789 22.05 -49.62 -17.68
N PHE A 790 20.72 -49.68 -17.86
CA PHE A 790 19.89 -48.51 -18.13
C PHE A 790 19.47 -47.81 -16.84
N TYR A 791 20.10 -46.68 -16.52
CA TYR A 791 19.75 -45.82 -15.39
C TYR A 791 19.15 -44.50 -15.89
N GLY A 792 18.01 -44.10 -15.33
CA GLY A 792 17.35 -42.82 -15.59
C GLY A 792 17.21 -42.51 -17.09
N SER A 793 17.70 -41.35 -17.51
CA SER A 793 17.54 -40.85 -18.89
C SER A 793 18.32 -41.63 -19.95
N LEU A 794 19.23 -42.53 -19.56
CA LEU A 794 19.96 -43.37 -20.52
C LEU A 794 19.04 -44.33 -21.28
N LEU A 795 17.94 -44.77 -20.67
CA LEU A 795 16.93 -45.57 -21.37
C LEU A 795 16.36 -44.78 -22.55
N LYS A 796 15.91 -43.54 -22.29
CA LYS A 796 15.41 -42.63 -23.32
C LYS A 796 16.46 -42.30 -24.38
N PHE A 797 17.71 -42.06 -23.95
CA PHE A 797 18.82 -41.78 -24.87
C PHE A 797 19.02 -42.92 -25.87
N PHE A 798 19.15 -44.17 -25.39
CA PHE A 798 19.34 -45.32 -26.27
C PHE A 798 18.09 -45.70 -27.07
N THR A 799 16.88 -45.38 -26.58
CA THR A 799 15.65 -45.47 -27.37
C THR A 799 15.77 -44.65 -28.66
N LEU A 800 16.33 -43.43 -28.59
CA LEU A 800 16.55 -42.58 -29.77
C LEU A 800 17.62 -43.13 -30.73
N LYS A 801 18.43 -44.10 -30.29
CA LYS A 801 19.52 -44.70 -31.09
C LYS A 801 19.15 -46.06 -31.72
N LEU A 802 17.90 -46.52 -31.54
CA LEU A 802 17.42 -47.79 -32.11
C LEU A 802 17.31 -47.79 -33.65
N PRO A 803 16.80 -46.73 -34.32
CA PRO A 803 16.64 -46.76 -35.77
C PRO A 803 17.97 -46.82 -36.51
N GLU A 804 17.94 -47.45 -37.69
CA GLU A 804 19.07 -47.41 -38.63
C GLU A 804 19.40 -45.96 -39.03
N GLY A 805 20.70 -45.64 -39.18
CA GLY A 805 21.17 -44.31 -39.55
C GLY A 805 21.56 -43.39 -38.39
N LYS A 806 21.47 -43.84 -37.13
CA LYS A 806 21.91 -43.05 -35.95
C LYS A 806 23.40 -43.19 -35.61
N GLY A 807 24.19 -43.88 -36.43
CA GLY A 807 25.64 -44.05 -36.28
C GLY A 807 26.07 -45.51 -36.18
N LYS A 808 27.27 -45.83 -36.72
CA LYS A 808 27.74 -47.21 -36.88
C LYS A 808 27.89 -47.94 -35.54
N TYR A 809 28.48 -47.30 -34.54
CA TYR A 809 28.73 -47.94 -33.25
C TYR A 809 27.45 -48.17 -32.44
N TYR A 810 26.46 -47.27 -32.56
CA TYR A 810 25.15 -47.51 -31.96
C TYR A 810 24.42 -48.65 -32.66
N LEU A 811 24.46 -48.71 -33.99
CA LEU A 811 23.85 -49.80 -34.75
C LEU A 811 24.45 -51.17 -34.37
N GLU A 812 25.77 -51.24 -34.20
CA GLU A 812 26.44 -52.44 -33.69
C GLU A 812 25.94 -52.80 -32.28
N LEU A 813 25.85 -51.83 -31.37
CA LEU A 813 25.39 -52.03 -29.99
C LEU A 813 23.93 -52.51 -29.92
N VAL A 814 23.00 -51.83 -30.61
CA VAL A 814 21.56 -52.12 -30.51
C VAL A 814 21.21 -53.48 -31.11
N ASN A 815 22.05 -54.01 -32.01
CA ASN A 815 21.91 -55.34 -32.59
C ASN A 815 22.40 -56.48 -31.70
N GLU A 816 23.15 -56.20 -30.63
CA GLU A 816 23.63 -57.23 -29.72
C GLU A 816 22.49 -57.87 -28.92
N LYS A 817 22.49 -59.20 -28.85
CA LYS A 817 21.50 -59.97 -28.09
C LYS A 817 21.43 -59.55 -26.61
N LYS A 818 22.59 -59.24 -26.01
CA LYS A 818 22.70 -58.80 -24.60
C LYS A 818 22.07 -57.41 -24.41
N PHE A 819 22.29 -56.48 -25.33
CA PHE A 819 21.65 -55.16 -25.31
C PHE A 819 20.13 -55.31 -25.42
N LYS A 820 19.62 -56.01 -26.45
CA LYS A 820 18.17 -56.17 -26.68
C LYS A 820 17.45 -56.76 -25.47
N SER A 821 18.04 -57.79 -24.85
CA SER A 821 17.49 -58.40 -23.63
C SER A 821 17.41 -57.42 -22.45
N ARG A 822 18.47 -56.63 -22.21
CA ARG A 822 18.52 -55.65 -21.12
C ARG A 822 17.60 -54.47 -21.39
N PHE A 823 17.59 -53.95 -22.62
CA PHE A 823 16.71 -52.86 -23.04
C PHE A 823 15.24 -53.24 -22.88
N LYS A 824 14.84 -54.41 -23.37
CA LYS A 824 13.48 -54.95 -23.19
C LYS A 824 13.07 -54.99 -21.72
N PHE A 825 13.93 -55.54 -20.85
CA PHE A 825 13.65 -55.63 -19.43
C PHE A 825 13.48 -54.25 -18.78
N SER A 826 14.40 -53.31 -19.05
CA SER A 826 14.36 -51.95 -18.50
C SER A 826 13.16 -51.15 -19.00
N LEU A 827 12.84 -51.23 -20.30
CA LEU A 827 11.69 -50.56 -20.88
C LEU A 827 10.36 -51.08 -20.32
N LEU A 828 10.16 -52.40 -20.28
CA LEU A 828 8.93 -52.98 -19.72
C LEU A 828 8.75 -52.66 -18.24
N SER A 829 9.85 -52.65 -17.48
CA SER A 829 9.84 -52.23 -16.07
C SER A 829 9.43 -50.75 -15.95
N TYR A 830 10.02 -49.87 -16.74
CA TYR A 830 9.70 -48.44 -16.76
C TYR A 830 8.24 -48.16 -17.12
N LEU A 831 7.72 -48.82 -18.17
CA LEU A 831 6.33 -48.68 -18.59
C LEU A 831 5.36 -49.15 -17.50
N LYS A 832 5.66 -50.28 -16.85
CA LYS A 832 4.85 -50.83 -15.76
C LYS A 832 4.86 -49.92 -14.53
N GLU A 833 6.02 -49.43 -14.12
CA GLU A 833 6.17 -48.55 -12.95
C GLU A 833 5.42 -47.23 -13.13
N ASN A 834 5.48 -46.62 -14.33
CA ASN A 834 4.83 -45.33 -14.61
C ASN A 834 3.39 -45.47 -15.14
N LYS A 835 2.88 -46.70 -15.33
CA LYS A 835 1.58 -47.00 -15.98
C LYS A 835 1.48 -46.39 -17.40
N PHE A 836 2.58 -46.39 -18.13
CA PHE A 836 2.66 -45.81 -19.48
C PHE A 836 2.38 -46.84 -20.56
N THR A 837 1.78 -46.37 -21.65
CA THR A 837 1.82 -47.08 -22.94
C THR A 837 3.09 -46.72 -23.70
N LEU A 838 3.40 -47.46 -24.76
CA LEU A 838 4.52 -47.11 -25.65
C LEU A 838 4.37 -45.69 -26.21
N ASP A 839 3.16 -45.29 -26.59
CA ASP A 839 2.89 -43.92 -27.08
C ASP A 839 3.11 -42.87 -26.01
N THR A 840 2.64 -43.14 -24.79
CA THR A 840 2.82 -42.20 -23.67
C THR A 840 4.31 -41.99 -23.38
N TYR A 841 5.11 -43.05 -23.47
CA TYR A 841 6.56 -42.98 -23.32
C TYR A 841 7.25 -42.20 -24.46
N LEU A 842 6.86 -42.42 -25.71
CA LEU A 842 7.41 -41.67 -26.84
C LEU A 842 6.97 -40.19 -26.81
N ASN A 843 5.74 -39.89 -26.38
CA ASN A 843 5.27 -38.53 -26.14
C ASN A 843 6.06 -37.84 -25.01
N GLU A 844 6.45 -38.58 -23.97
CA GLU A 844 7.28 -38.04 -22.89
C GLU A 844 8.66 -37.64 -23.40
N ILE A 845 9.28 -38.48 -24.25
CA ILE A 845 10.55 -38.17 -24.91
C ILE A 845 10.41 -36.90 -25.78
N GLU A 846 9.38 -36.85 -26.62
CA GLU A 846 9.08 -35.68 -27.47
C GLU A 846 8.91 -34.41 -26.63
N ASN A 847 8.12 -34.46 -25.56
CA ASN A 847 7.90 -33.33 -24.66
C ASN A 847 9.19 -32.86 -23.96
N GLU A 848 10.12 -33.76 -23.64
CA GLU A 848 11.43 -33.40 -23.07
C GLU A 848 12.35 -32.69 -24.09
N LEU A 849 12.08 -32.84 -25.39
CA LEU A 849 12.87 -32.31 -26.51
C LEU A 849 12.24 -31.07 -27.20
N ASN A 850 10.94 -30.83 -27.05
CA ASN A 850 10.13 -29.82 -27.76
C ASN A 850 10.58 -28.34 -27.68
N ASN A 851 11.68 -28.01 -26.99
CA ASN A 851 12.20 -26.65 -26.83
C ASN A 851 13.46 -26.37 -27.65
N ASP A 852 13.85 -27.25 -28.58
CA ASP A 852 15.08 -27.12 -29.37
C ASP A 852 14.91 -27.72 -30.78
N ASP A 853 14.84 -26.86 -31.79
CA ASP A 853 14.64 -27.27 -33.19
C ASP A 853 15.72 -28.25 -33.68
N SER A 854 16.91 -28.23 -33.07
CA SER A 854 18.03 -29.11 -33.42
C SER A 854 17.92 -30.54 -32.84
N LEU A 855 17.03 -30.75 -31.87
CA LEU A 855 16.82 -32.02 -31.16
C LEU A 855 15.38 -32.54 -31.27
N MET A 856 14.53 -31.90 -32.08
CA MET A 856 13.13 -32.28 -32.30
C MET A 856 12.99 -33.74 -32.75
N LEU A 857 12.02 -34.45 -32.19
CA LEU A 857 11.67 -35.80 -32.61
C LEU A 857 10.50 -35.74 -33.60
N GLY A 858 10.79 -35.88 -34.90
CA GLY A 858 9.74 -35.82 -35.92
C GLY A 858 8.76 -37.00 -35.85
N ILE A 859 7.54 -36.80 -36.37
CA ILE A 859 6.48 -37.84 -36.43
C ILE A 859 7.00 -39.13 -37.09
N TYR A 860 7.75 -39.00 -38.19
CA TYR A 860 8.33 -40.15 -38.90
C TYR A 860 9.39 -40.89 -38.08
N GLU A 861 10.31 -40.18 -37.44
CA GLU A 861 11.35 -40.79 -36.61
C GLU A 861 10.77 -41.51 -35.39
N LYS A 862 9.73 -40.93 -34.80
CA LYS A 862 8.99 -41.51 -33.68
C LYS A 862 8.35 -42.85 -34.09
N GLU A 863 7.77 -42.94 -35.28
CA GLU A 863 7.19 -44.18 -35.79
C GLU A 863 8.27 -45.25 -36.08
N LEU A 864 9.42 -44.85 -36.61
CA LEU A 864 10.56 -45.77 -36.78
C LEU A 864 11.06 -46.34 -35.45
N ILE A 865 11.19 -45.50 -34.42
CA ILE A 865 11.58 -45.94 -33.08
C ILE A 865 10.54 -46.93 -32.53
N ARG A 866 9.26 -46.65 -32.72
CA ARG A 866 8.14 -47.51 -32.29
C ARG A 866 8.25 -48.92 -32.88
N ILE A 867 8.46 -49.00 -34.20
CA ILE A 867 8.66 -50.27 -34.92
C ILE A 867 9.86 -51.05 -34.37
N GLU A 868 11.00 -50.39 -34.13
CA GLU A 868 12.19 -51.06 -33.58
C GLU A 868 11.99 -51.55 -32.14
N ILE A 869 11.28 -50.78 -31.31
CA ILE A 869 10.91 -51.22 -29.96
C ILE A 869 10.02 -52.46 -30.02
N GLU A 870 9.00 -52.46 -30.89
CA GLU A 870 8.08 -53.59 -31.04
C GLU A 870 8.82 -54.85 -31.48
N LYS A 871 9.76 -54.76 -32.42
CA LYS A 871 10.63 -55.88 -32.82
C LYS A 871 11.39 -56.47 -31.64
N ILE A 872 11.90 -55.64 -30.73
CA ILE A 872 12.63 -56.09 -29.53
C ILE A 872 11.68 -56.71 -28.50
N ILE A 873 10.51 -56.12 -28.27
CA ILE A 873 9.54 -56.62 -27.29
C ILE A 873 8.94 -57.96 -27.75
N PHE A 874 8.55 -58.07 -29.02
CA PHE A 874 7.82 -59.23 -29.57
C PHE A 874 8.72 -60.28 -30.23
N GLN A 875 10.04 -60.16 -30.08
CA GLN A 875 11.06 -61.04 -30.70
C GLN A 875 10.92 -62.56 -30.39
N ASN A 876 10.01 -62.97 -29.50
CA ASN A 876 9.68 -64.38 -29.18
C ASN A 876 8.20 -64.75 -29.41
N GLN A 877 7.40 -63.90 -30.07
CA GLN A 877 6.01 -64.24 -30.46
C GLN A 877 5.85 -64.60 -31.94
N LEU A 878 6.94 -64.47 -32.72
CA LEU A 878 7.03 -64.83 -34.13
C LEU A 878 8.18 -65.82 -34.34
N THR A 879 8.05 -67.00 -33.77
CA THR A 879 8.69 -68.24 -34.24
C THR A 879 7.68 -69.35 -34.14
#